data_AF-A0A3D8GXG6-F1
#
_entry.id   AF-A0A3D8GXG6-F1
#
_cell.length_a   1.000
_cell.length_b   1.000
_cell.length_c   1.000
_cell.angle_alpha   90.00
_cell.angle_beta   90.00
_cell.angle_gamma   90.00
#
_symmetry.space_group_name_H-M   'P 1'
#
loop_
_entity.id
_entity.type
_entity.pdbx_description
1 polymer ?
#
loop_
_entity_poly.entity_id
_entity_poly.type
_entity_poly.pdbx_seq_one_letter_code
_entity_poly.pdbx_strand_id
1 'polypeptide(L)'
;MDCWILLVLIGLLPGFVSADPASVTEAETTVGNARSSYGSAEAIQQNFTTPLMSADAMKTFDGQSFDANLGCSGSQKFLEIFVAPSASGDIGTLTVSQDSDLDGTIDRVFTPGVPVSGVCANGAVSCNAGTWDNCSGLSWVVNGSGEIGMTPIPLNKLGGCYCVNNSCGTGLVMSNLDKVLNDLGGGATGSLTSQMDYLTVSEVGVTGPMINFYAQKAGDCAAGSPMLKAYNSTPGNLASDAFSASAADPEFNLITTSPAATADPVQIKSCQITRNVPVEEVTLNDIIEYAGGSGNIFPCGPDCLQLSLGQVGDNYWAGSCKMYERQVQFNVLDPSRILEAKINYAKFDDWMQIYADADLLWNGPYGNWTGTGRPPGACELSTNWVRSPNVDFKSYLTGGPVDFKIRVEVTGNGEGYALAKINVDTDCKLKPDTISNSCSAYQSDPECTLMEEQVDGVWTYQNFVNTGLTPLPSTQVINGSTCSFTPTRPWWQKTRKYRCQVTGTYDFDDALERADNVQASTTNTGYQDYLKQSNGSVLTPTESLSVLEEVSVPACTKACKTRKPRLATDAVQNGVVQENRTDPNTFDYFFHECSAGVCPAGPGETVVQSCGCLNEFAEAAATLQAVRQASRDTICSSGTANPL
;
A
#
# COMPACT_ATOMS: atom_id res chain seq x y z
N MET A 1 36.58 39.66 63.72
CA MET A 1 35.45 40.41 63.15
C MET A 1 35.28 39.94 61.73
N ASP A 2 34.04 39.53 61.43
CA ASP A 2 33.43 39.18 60.13
C ASP A 2 33.98 37.90 59.45
N CYS A 3 33.34 36.73 59.56
CA CYS A 3 31.98 36.30 59.18
C CYS A 3 31.79 36.15 57.67
N TRP A 4 32.27 35.05 57.07
CA TRP A 4 31.82 34.49 55.78
C TRP A 4 32.32 33.04 55.68
N ILE A 5 31.44 32.03 55.77
CA ILE A 5 31.43 30.82 54.91
C ILE A 5 29.99 30.28 54.84
N LEU A 6 29.54 30.16 53.59
CA LEU A 6 28.35 29.49 53.06
C LEU A 6 27.91 28.20 53.78
N LEU A 7 26.60 28.08 53.99
CA LEU A 7 25.89 26.80 53.86
C LEU A 7 24.51 27.08 53.26
N VAL A 8 24.37 26.66 52.00
CA VAL A 8 23.13 26.60 51.23
C VAL A 8 22.22 25.57 51.93
N LEU A 9 21.10 26.03 52.48
CA LEU A 9 19.98 25.18 52.83
C LEU A 9 18.81 25.55 51.91
N ILE A 10 18.71 24.83 50.79
CA ILE A 10 17.47 24.72 50.02
C ILE A 10 16.52 23.92 50.91
N GLY A 11 15.70 24.64 51.68
CA GLY A 11 14.56 24.09 52.39
C GLY A 11 13.46 23.80 51.39
N LEU A 12 13.30 22.51 51.08
CA LEU A 12 12.15 21.89 50.46
C LEU A 12 10.83 22.43 51.05
N LEU A 13 10.18 23.34 50.32
CA LEU A 13 8.75 23.57 50.41
C LEU A 13 8.10 22.67 49.36
N PRO A 14 7.37 21.60 49.73
CA PRO A 14 6.59 20.84 48.77
C PRO A 14 5.46 21.76 48.27
N GLY A 15 5.52 22.13 46.99
CA GLY A 15 4.43 22.78 46.31
C GLY A 15 3.21 21.88 46.38
N PHE A 16 2.16 22.36 47.05
CA PHE A 16 0.81 21.84 46.87
C PHE A 16 0.52 21.89 45.37
N VAL A 17 0.27 20.73 44.75
CA VAL A 17 -0.35 20.71 43.42
C VAL A 17 -1.83 21.00 43.63
N SER A 18 -2.16 22.25 43.94
CA SER A 18 -3.47 22.79 43.58
C SER A 18 -3.39 23.16 42.09
N ALA A 19 -4.51 23.09 41.37
CA ALA A 19 -4.61 23.76 40.09
C ALA A 19 -4.07 25.20 40.22
N ASP A 20 -3.34 25.69 39.22
CA ASP A 20 -2.88 27.08 39.20
C ASP A 20 -4.12 27.97 39.39
N PRO A 21 -4.16 28.86 40.39
CA PRO A 21 -5.29 29.78 40.58
C PRO A 21 -5.69 30.52 39.28
N ALA A 22 -4.73 30.75 38.37
CA ALA A 22 -4.98 31.27 37.04
C ALA A 22 -5.85 30.32 36.20
N SER A 23 -5.54 29.02 36.16
CA SER A 23 -6.30 27.99 35.43
C SER A 23 -7.73 27.81 35.97
N VAL A 24 -7.93 27.94 37.28
CA VAL A 24 -9.28 27.89 37.89
C VAL A 24 -10.09 29.13 37.48
N THR A 25 -9.47 30.31 37.52
CA THR A 25 -10.12 31.57 37.10
C THR A 25 -10.47 31.55 35.61
N GLU A 26 -9.61 30.97 34.78
CA GLU A 26 -9.84 30.82 33.34
C GLU A 26 -10.97 29.82 33.04
N ALA A 27 -11.05 28.72 33.78
CA ALA A 27 -12.17 27.78 33.71
C ALA A 27 -13.50 28.43 34.14
N GLU A 28 -13.52 29.17 35.25
CA GLU A 28 -14.69 29.92 35.70
C GLU A 28 -15.15 30.98 34.67
N THR A 29 -14.19 31.68 34.05
CA THR A 29 -14.46 32.66 33.00
C THR A 29 -15.03 32.00 31.74
N THR A 30 -14.48 30.85 31.34
CA THR A 30 -14.95 30.07 30.19
C THR A 30 -16.38 29.57 30.40
N VAL A 31 -16.69 29.05 31.60
CA VAL A 31 -18.05 28.65 31.96
C VAL A 31 -19.00 29.85 32.02
N GLY A 32 -18.56 30.99 32.53
CA GLY A 32 -19.32 32.24 32.53
C GLY A 32 -19.65 32.75 31.12
N ASN A 33 -18.69 32.68 30.20
CA ASN A 33 -18.88 33.07 28.81
C ASN A 33 -19.72 32.07 28.00
N ALA A 34 -19.59 30.77 28.29
CA ALA A 34 -20.48 29.76 27.74
C ALA A 34 -21.94 30.00 28.17
N ARG A 35 -22.16 30.39 29.43
CA ARG A 35 -23.50 30.75 29.94
C ARG A 35 -24.08 31.99 29.25
N SER A 36 -23.28 33.02 29.02
CA SER A 36 -23.77 34.24 28.34
C SER A 36 -24.03 34.03 26.85
N SER A 37 -23.23 33.18 26.20
CA SER A 37 -23.30 32.96 24.74
C SER A 37 -24.27 31.84 24.34
N TYR A 38 -24.56 30.89 25.24
CA TYR A 38 -25.33 29.68 24.94
C TYR A 38 -26.36 29.28 26.00
N GLY A 39 -26.53 30.08 27.06
CA GLY A 39 -27.43 29.77 28.17
C GLY A 39 -28.93 30.06 27.93
N SER A 40 -29.33 30.42 26.71
CA SER A 40 -30.75 30.57 26.33
C SER A 40 -31.00 30.10 24.89
N ALA A 41 -32.26 29.80 24.56
CA ALA A 41 -32.65 29.40 23.21
C ALA A 41 -32.31 30.50 22.17
N GLU A 42 -32.48 31.77 22.53
CA GLU A 42 -32.14 32.91 21.68
C GLU A 42 -30.63 33.04 21.49
N ALA A 43 -29.84 32.78 22.54
CA ALA A 43 -28.38 32.85 22.49
C ALA A 43 -27.79 31.72 21.64
N ILE A 44 -28.32 30.49 21.77
CA ILE A 44 -28.00 29.36 20.89
C ILE A 44 -28.41 29.68 19.45
N GLN A 45 -29.59 30.27 19.26
CA GLN A 45 -30.06 30.61 17.92
C GLN A 45 -29.14 31.64 17.24
N GLN A 46 -28.79 32.71 17.95
CA GLN A 46 -27.95 33.80 17.44
C GLN A 46 -26.47 33.43 17.28
N ASN A 47 -25.90 32.65 18.20
CA ASN A 47 -24.45 32.37 18.21
C ASN A 47 -24.09 31.02 17.58
N PHE A 48 -25.08 30.14 17.32
CA PHE A 48 -24.87 28.81 16.75
C PHE A 48 -25.72 28.57 15.50
N THR A 49 -27.05 28.47 15.64
CA THR A 49 -27.90 27.93 14.55
C THR A 49 -28.05 28.87 13.37
N THR A 50 -28.17 30.19 13.59
CA THR A 50 -28.28 31.19 12.54
C THR A 50 -26.96 31.33 11.76
N PRO A 51 -25.78 31.45 12.40
CA PRO A 51 -24.48 31.37 11.72
C PRO A 51 -24.29 30.10 10.88
N LEU A 52 -24.72 28.94 11.38
CA LEU A 52 -24.61 27.66 10.65
C LEU A 52 -25.41 27.63 9.33
N MET A 53 -26.42 28.49 9.19
CA MET A 53 -27.32 28.55 8.04
C MET A 53 -27.23 29.87 7.26
N SER A 54 -26.29 30.75 7.60
CA SER A 54 -26.14 32.08 6.99
C SER A 54 -24.66 32.44 6.80
N ALA A 55 -24.39 33.68 6.37
CA ALA A 55 -23.04 34.21 6.27
C ALA A 55 -22.55 34.85 7.59
N ASP A 56 -23.32 34.74 8.67
CA ASP A 56 -22.93 35.27 9.98
C ASP A 56 -21.87 34.38 10.63
N ALA A 57 -20.90 34.99 11.34
CA ALA A 57 -19.85 34.26 12.02
C ALA A 57 -20.35 33.60 13.32
N MET A 58 -19.98 32.34 13.55
CA MET A 58 -20.16 31.67 14.84
C MET A 58 -19.21 32.25 15.88
N LYS A 59 -19.57 32.14 17.16
CA LYS A 59 -18.73 32.61 18.27
C LYS A 59 -18.23 31.46 19.15
N THR A 60 -16.96 31.39 19.47
CA THR A 60 -16.43 30.41 20.44
C THR A 60 -16.81 30.81 21.88
N PHE A 61 -16.60 29.88 22.84
CA PHE A 61 -16.88 30.13 24.27
C PHE A 61 -16.00 31.22 24.88
N ASP A 62 -14.87 31.55 24.29
CA ASP A 62 -14.00 32.66 24.68
C ASP A 62 -14.33 33.98 23.93
N GLY A 63 -15.39 33.99 23.12
CA GLY A 63 -15.91 35.18 22.44
C GLY A 63 -15.24 35.52 21.11
N GLN A 64 -14.34 34.68 20.61
CA GLN A 64 -13.78 34.83 19.27
C GLN A 64 -14.83 34.49 18.21
N SER A 65 -14.77 35.13 17.05
CA SER A 65 -15.70 34.86 15.94
C SER A 65 -14.99 34.08 14.84
N PHE A 66 -15.66 33.09 14.26
CA PHE A 66 -15.15 32.28 13.16
C PHE A 66 -16.27 31.92 12.17
N ASP A 67 -15.92 31.77 10.91
CA ASP A 67 -16.89 31.41 9.87
C ASP A 67 -17.20 29.91 9.94
N ALA A 68 -18.48 29.57 9.98
CA ALA A 68 -18.90 28.18 9.98
C ALA A 68 -20.29 28.04 9.36
N ASN A 69 -20.32 27.69 8.09
CA ASN A 69 -21.54 27.47 7.32
C ASN A 69 -21.69 25.97 7.02
N LEU A 70 -22.84 25.38 7.34
CA LEU A 70 -23.19 23.98 7.04
C LEU A 70 -23.65 23.79 5.58
N GLY A 71 -23.82 24.88 4.83
CA GLY A 71 -24.11 24.86 3.39
C GLY A 71 -22.87 25.19 2.57
N CYS A 72 -22.44 24.27 1.70
CA CYS A 72 -21.64 24.66 0.54
C CYS A 72 -22.47 25.66 -0.28
N SER A 73 -21.86 26.71 -0.82
CA SER A 73 -22.52 27.64 -1.75
C SER A 73 -23.32 26.84 -2.78
N GLY A 74 -24.59 27.20 -2.98
CA GLY A 74 -25.54 26.41 -3.76
C GLY A 74 -25.00 26.04 -5.16
N SER A 75 -25.41 24.85 -5.63
CA SER A 75 -25.19 24.32 -6.98
C SER A 75 -25.24 25.42 -8.06
N GLN A 76 -24.13 25.71 -8.74
CA GLN A 76 -24.05 26.75 -9.79
C GLN A 76 -24.21 26.14 -11.18
N LYS A 77 -24.90 26.83 -12.09
CA LYS A 77 -25.05 26.39 -13.48
C LYS A 77 -23.73 26.61 -14.21
N PHE A 78 -23.04 25.53 -14.59
CA PHE A 78 -21.71 25.61 -15.21
C PHE A 78 -21.71 25.36 -16.71
N LEU A 79 -22.71 24.67 -17.23
CA LEU A 79 -22.82 24.35 -18.64
C LEU A 79 -24.27 24.38 -19.10
N GLU A 80 -24.52 25.03 -20.22
CA GLU A 80 -25.81 25.07 -20.90
C GLU A 80 -25.60 24.77 -22.39
N ILE A 81 -26.41 23.85 -22.94
CA ILE A 81 -26.38 23.53 -24.36
C ILE A 81 -27.76 23.79 -24.97
N PHE A 82 -27.78 24.61 -26.00
CA PHE A 82 -28.97 24.92 -26.80
C PHE A 82 -28.83 24.34 -28.20
N VAL A 83 -29.89 23.67 -28.68
CA VAL A 83 -29.96 23.12 -30.04
C VAL A 83 -31.18 23.63 -30.80
N ALA A 84 -30.99 24.01 -32.06
CA ALA A 84 -32.09 24.34 -32.97
C ALA A 84 -31.88 23.68 -34.34
N PRO A 85 -32.89 22.98 -34.90
CA PRO A 85 -32.80 22.39 -36.23
C PRO A 85 -32.87 23.44 -37.33
N SER A 86 -32.24 23.15 -38.45
CA SER A 86 -32.32 23.90 -39.71
C SER A 86 -33.35 23.27 -40.65
N ALA A 87 -33.61 23.94 -41.78
CA ALA A 87 -34.53 23.43 -42.81
C ALA A 87 -34.09 22.07 -43.39
N SER A 88 -32.80 21.74 -43.35
CA SER A 88 -32.25 20.46 -43.81
C SER A 88 -32.32 19.34 -42.76
N GLY A 89 -32.90 19.62 -41.58
CA GLY A 89 -33.01 18.67 -40.47
C GLY A 89 -31.74 18.55 -39.62
N ASP A 90 -30.61 19.07 -40.08
CA ASP A 90 -29.39 19.18 -39.28
C ASP A 90 -29.62 20.14 -38.10
N ILE A 91 -28.91 19.95 -37.00
CA ILE A 91 -28.83 20.96 -35.95
C ILE A 91 -28.03 22.14 -36.53
N GLY A 92 -28.76 23.20 -36.90
CA GLY A 92 -28.21 24.40 -37.52
C GLY A 92 -27.63 25.39 -36.50
N THR A 93 -28.13 25.33 -35.26
CA THR A 93 -27.59 26.08 -34.14
C THR A 93 -27.28 25.11 -33.01
N LEU A 94 -26.00 24.99 -32.68
CA LEU A 94 -25.51 24.35 -31.45
C LEU A 94 -24.72 25.40 -30.68
N THR A 95 -25.28 25.87 -29.58
CA THR A 95 -24.65 26.85 -28.69
C THR A 95 -24.32 26.18 -27.37
N VAL A 96 -23.07 26.30 -26.94
CA VAL A 96 -22.57 25.79 -25.67
C VAL A 96 -22.12 26.98 -24.84
N SER A 97 -22.83 27.27 -23.77
CA SER A 97 -22.51 28.32 -22.80
C SER A 97 -21.87 27.67 -21.57
N GLN A 98 -20.72 28.17 -21.14
CA GLN A 98 -19.98 27.67 -19.99
C GLN A 98 -19.70 28.83 -19.02
N ASP A 99 -19.83 28.53 -17.74
CA ASP A 99 -19.24 29.30 -16.63
C ASP A 99 -18.04 28.46 -16.16
N SER A 100 -16.82 28.92 -16.46
CA SER A 100 -15.60 28.12 -16.29
C SER A 100 -15.04 28.16 -14.87
N ASP A 101 -15.37 29.20 -14.09
CA ASP A 101 -14.88 29.40 -12.72
C ASP A 101 -15.96 29.22 -11.63
N LEU A 102 -17.21 28.98 -12.04
CA LEU A 102 -18.38 28.74 -11.19
C LEU A 102 -18.78 29.97 -10.36
N ASP A 103 -18.56 31.18 -10.89
CA ASP A 103 -18.93 32.43 -10.23
C ASP A 103 -20.42 32.80 -10.41
N GLY A 104 -21.17 32.02 -11.20
CA GLY A 104 -22.58 32.24 -11.52
C GLY A 104 -22.80 33.05 -12.80
N THR A 105 -21.74 33.45 -13.49
CA THR A 105 -21.74 34.22 -14.74
C THR A 105 -21.16 33.38 -15.88
N ILE A 106 -21.89 33.28 -17.00
CA ILE A 106 -21.37 32.65 -18.21
C ILE A 106 -20.24 33.53 -18.77
N ASP A 107 -19.02 32.98 -18.79
CA ASP A 107 -17.81 33.63 -19.30
C ASP A 107 -17.43 33.18 -20.72
N ARG A 108 -17.99 32.04 -21.16
CA ARG A 108 -17.69 31.45 -22.47
C ARG A 108 -18.93 31.01 -23.21
N VAL A 109 -18.98 31.33 -24.49
CA VAL A 109 -19.97 30.79 -25.43
C VAL A 109 -19.24 30.26 -26.66
N PHE A 110 -19.48 28.99 -27.01
CA PHE A 110 -18.90 28.31 -28.15
C PHE A 110 -19.99 27.80 -29.11
N THR A 111 -19.73 27.93 -30.41
CA THR A 111 -20.53 27.29 -31.47
C THR A 111 -19.56 26.61 -32.45
N PRO A 112 -19.83 25.38 -32.93
CA PRO A 112 -18.91 24.67 -33.83
C PRO A 112 -18.73 25.31 -35.22
N GLY A 113 -19.63 26.23 -35.61
CA GLY A 113 -19.60 26.90 -36.91
C GLY A 113 -19.94 26.01 -38.12
N VAL A 114 -20.35 24.76 -37.87
CA VAL A 114 -20.75 23.78 -38.90
C VAL A 114 -22.06 23.09 -38.50
N PRO A 115 -22.90 22.67 -39.47
CA PRO A 115 -24.14 21.97 -39.16
C PRO A 115 -23.83 20.59 -38.55
N VAL A 116 -24.56 20.22 -37.50
CA VAL A 116 -24.44 18.89 -36.89
C VAL A 116 -25.49 17.97 -37.49
N SER A 117 -25.02 17.04 -38.32
CA SER A 117 -25.83 16.05 -39.06
C SER A 117 -26.09 14.79 -38.24
N GLY A 118 -25.20 14.47 -37.28
CA GLY A 118 -25.34 13.33 -36.37
C GLY A 118 -24.75 13.60 -34.99
N VAL A 119 -25.28 12.91 -33.98
CA VAL A 119 -24.89 13.05 -32.57
C VAL A 119 -24.20 11.76 -32.11
N CYS A 120 -23.12 11.89 -31.32
CA CYS A 120 -22.32 10.77 -30.83
C CYS A 120 -22.08 10.92 -29.32
N ALA A 121 -21.72 9.82 -28.64
CA ALA A 121 -21.48 9.83 -27.19
C ALA A 121 -20.33 10.75 -26.76
N ASN A 122 -19.32 10.92 -27.62
CA ASN A 122 -18.14 11.77 -27.36
C ASN A 122 -18.02 12.96 -28.32
N GLY A 123 -19.09 13.32 -29.04
CA GLY A 123 -19.02 14.39 -30.03
C GLY A 123 -20.17 14.43 -31.03
N ALA A 124 -19.88 14.82 -32.26
CA ALA A 124 -20.85 15.00 -33.33
C ALA A 124 -20.28 14.66 -34.72
N VAL A 125 -21.16 14.48 -35.70
CA VAL A 125 -20.83 14.31 -37.11
C VAL A 125 -21.39 15.51 -37.88
N SER A 126 -20.59 16.09 -38.76
CA SER A 126 -21.00 17.17 -39.68
C SER A 126 -20.83 16.70 -41.12
N CYS A 127 -21.91 16.71 -41.90
CA CYS A 127 -21.94 16.33 -43.31
C CYS A 127 -22.45 17.50 -44.17
N ASN A 128 -22.50 17.32 -45.49
CA ASN A 128 -23.23 18.24 -46.36
C ASN A 128 -24.70 18.33 -45.92
N ALA A 129 -25.22 19.55 -45.78
CA ALA A 129 -26.55 19.83 -45.21
C ALA A 129 -27.65 18.97 -45.85
N GLY A 130 -28.41 18.26 -45.01
CA GLY A 130 -29.52 17.39 -45.40
C GLY A 130 -29.13 16.04 -46.03
N THR A 131 -27.83 15.72 -46.07
CA THR A 131 -27.30 14.48 -46.65
C THR A 131 -26.43 13.72 -45.65
N TRP A 132 -25.98 12.51 -46.00
CA TRP A 132 -24.99 11.76 -45.25
C TRP A 132 -23.68 11.60 -46.05
N ASP A 133 -23.34 12.64 -46.82
CA ASP A 133 -22.16 12.67 -47.71
C ASP A 133 -21.11 13.67 -47.22
N ASN A 134 -19.84 13.38 -47.50
CA ASN A 134 -18.66 14.20 -47.14
C ASN A 134 -18.59 14.55 -45.64
N CYS A 135 -18.81 13.55 -44.80
CA CYS A 135 -18.88 13.73 -43.35
C CYS A 135 -17.51 13.89 -42.68
N SER A 136 -17.44 14.74 -41.66
CA SER A 136 -16.33 14.93 -40.75
C SER A 136 -16.78 14.74 -39.30
N GLY A 137 -15.90 14.18 -38.47
CA GLY A 137 -16.17 13.98 -37.05
C GLY A 137 -15.72 15.18 -36.23
N LEU A 138 -16.43 15.48 -35.15
CA LEU A 138 -16.11 16.52 -34.18
C LEU A 138 -16.08 15.88 -32.79
N SER A 139 -14.94 15.90 -32.10
CA SER A 139 -14.85 15.43 -30.71
C SER A 139 -14.99 16.60 -29.76
N TRP A 140 -15.64 16.40 -28.63
CA TRP A 140 -15.50 17.30 -27.48
C TRP A 140 -14.03 17.34 -27.03
N VAL A 141 -13.56 18.54 -26.69
CA VAL A 141 -12.21 18.78 -26.14
C VAL A 141 -12.28 19.88 -25.08
N VAL A 142 -11.37 19.81 -24.11
CA VAL A 142 -11.18 20.83 -23.08
C VAL A 142 -9.74 21.30 -23.15
N ASN A 143 -9.52 22.62 -23.16
CA ASN A 143 -8.18 23.20 -23.23
C ASN A 143 -7.53 23.33 -21.85
N GLY A 144 -6.26 23.77 -21.82
CA GLY A 144 -5.52 23.95 -20.56
C GLY A 144 -6.10 24.99 -19.58
N SER A 145 -7.08 25.77 -20.01
CA SER A 145 -7.84 26.74 -19.20
C SER A 145 -9.19 26.19 -18.72
N GLY A 146 -9.50 24.91 -18.97
CA GLY A 146 -10.78 24.31 -18.57
C GLY A 146 -11.95 24.65 -19.50
N GLU A 147 -11.68 25.23 -20.67
CA GLU A 147 -12.71 25.69 -21.59
C GLU A 147 -13.13 24.60 -22.57
N ILE A 148 -14.44 24.38 -22.73
CA ILE A 148 -14.96 23.40 -23.68
C ILE A 148 -14.94 23.92 -25.13
N GLY A 149 -14.75 22.99 -26.06
CA GLY A 149 -14.90 23.21 -27.49
C GLY A 149 -15.01 21.88 -28.25
N MET A 150 -14.95 21.96 -29.58
CA MET A 150 -14.89 20.78 -30.45
C MET A 150 -13.73 20.88 -31.43
N THR A 151 -13.11 19.73 -31.74
CA THR A 151 -12.05 19.66 -32.76
C THR A 151 -12.35 18.57 -33.80
N PRO A 152 -11.96 18.77 -35.08
CA PRO A 152 -12.13 17.76 -36.11
C PRO A 152 -11.34 16.47 -35.83
N ILE A 153 -11.99 15.32 -35.95
CA ILE A 153 -11.38 14.00 -35.81
C ILE A 153 -11.86 13.02 -36.89
N PRO A 154 -11.11 11.94 -37.16
CA PRO A 154 -11.58 10.85 -38.00
C PRO A 154 -12.85 10.18 -37.42
N LEU A 155 -13.82 9.84 -38.29
CA LEU A 155 -15.12 9.27 -37.88
C LEU A 155 -15.00 7.97 -37.05
N ASN A 156 -13.95 7.18 -37.25
CA ASN A 156 -13.71 5.94 -36.50
C ASN A 156 -13.28 6.15 -35.03
N LYS A 157 -13.07 7.39 -34.61
CA LYS A 157 -12.79 7.77 -33.21
C LYS A 157 -14.03 8.24 -32.45
N LEU A 158 -15.18 8.32 -33.11
CA LEU A 158 -16.46 8.64 -32.48
C LEU A 158 -17.18 7.36 -32.02
N GLY A 159 -17.83 7.43 -30.87
CA GLY A 159 -18.58 6.32 -30.26
C GLY A 159 -20.10 6.51 -30.37
N GLY A 160 -20.81 5.47 -30.77
CA GLY A 160 -22.28 5.41 -30.66
C GLY A 160 -23.06 6.45 -31.48
N CYS A 161 -22.54 6.85 -32.64
CA CYS A 161 -23.15 7.90 -33.45
C CYS A 161 -24.50 7.49 -34.08
N TYR A 162 -25.43 8.43 -34.15
CA TYR A 162 -26.67 8.31 -34.91
C TYR A 162 -26.97 9.57 -35.72
N CYS A 163 -27.70 9.39 -36.81
CA CYS A 163 -28.10 10.47 -37.72
C CYS A 163 -29.33 11.21 -37.18
N VAL A 164 -29.36 12.53 -37.37
CA VAL A 164 -30.50 13.39 -36.96
C VAL A 164 -31.07 14.27 -38.08
N ASN A 165 -30.46 14.27 -39.27
CA ASN A 165 -30.88 15.13 -40.39
C ASN A 165 -31.88 14.48 -41.35
N ASN A 166 -32.31 15.23 -42.37
CA ASN A 166 -33.34 14.76 -43.32
C ASN A 166 -32.92 13.55 -44.17
N SER A 167 -31.64 13.16 -44.19
CA SER A 167 -31.20 11.95 -44.89
C SER A 167 -31.68 10.66 -44.21
N CYS A 168 -31.94 10.71 -42.89
CA CYS A 168 -32.42 9.58 -42.10
C CYS A 168 -33.84 9.76 -41.56
N GLY A 169 -34.43 10.96 -41.67
CA GLY A 169 -35.83 11.22 -41.34
C GLY A 169 -36.12 12.69 -41.09
N THR A 170 -37.39 13.09 -41.17
CA THR A 170 -37.81 14.49 -40.98
C THR A 170 -38.13 14.80 -39.52
N GLY A 171 -37.63 15.92 -39.00
CA GLY A 171 -37.99 16.42 -37.66
C GLY A 171 -37.35 15.65 -36.49
N LEU A 172 -36.33 14.82 -36.75
CA LEU A 172 -35.75 13.90 -35.77
C LEU A 172 -35.18 14.61 -34.54
N VAL A 173 -34.57 15.80 -34.70
CA VAL A 173 -34.04 16.59 -33.58
C VAL A 173 -35.15 16.96 -32.58
N MET A 174 -36.29 17.47 -33.05
CA MET A 174 -37.38 17.90 -32.16
C MET A 174 -38.14 16.73 -31.57
N SER A 175 -38.31 15.64 -32.33
CA SER A 175 -39.00 14.44 -31.85
C SER A 175 -38.18 13.64 -30.84
N ASN A 176 -36.86 13.84 -30.77
CA ASN A 176 -35.95 13.12 -29.87
C ASN A 176 -35.10 14.09 -29.05
N LEU A 177 -35.67 15.26 -28.72
CA LEU A 177 -34.94 16.40 -28.16
C LEU A 177 -34.20 16.05 -26.87
N ASP A 178 -34.87 15.36 -25.95
CA ASP A 178 -34.26 14.92 -24.69
C ASP A 178 -33.06 14.02 -24.94
N LYS A 179 -33.16 13.07 -25.87
CA LYS A 179 -32.06 12.16 -26.22
C LYS A 179 -30.88 12.92 -26.84
N VAL A 180 -31.17 13.80 -27.81
CA VAL A 180 -30.16 14.61 -28.50
C VAL A 180 -29.41 15.49 -27.51
N LEU A 181 -30.13 16.17 -26.61
CA LEU A 181 -29.56 17.03 -25.60
C LEU A 181 -28.76 16.24 -24.54
N ASN A 182 -29.27 15.09 -24.09
CA ASN A 182 -28.55 14.24 -23.13
C ASN A 182 -27.26 13.65 -23.73
N ASP A 183 -27.26 13.23 -24.99
CA ASP A 183 -26.05 12.67 -25.62
C ASP A 183 -24.99 13.75 -25.86
N LEU A 184 -25.39 14.95 -26.32
CA LEU A 184 -24.48 16.08 -26.49
C LEU A 184 -23.95 16.57 -25.14
N GLY A 185 -24.84 16.73 -24.16
CA GLY A 185 -24.51 17.19 -22.81
C GLY A 185 -23.69 16.19 -22.01
N GLY A 186 -23.97 14.90 -22.12
CA GLY A 186 -23.19 13.83 -21.50
C GLY A 186 -21.76 13.77 -22.05
N GLY A 187 -21.59 13.88 -23.37
CA GLY A 187 -20.27 13.93 -23.98
C GLY A 187 -19.46 15.17 -23.59
N ALA A 188 -20.12 16.34 -23.51
CA ALA A 188 -19.51 17.60 -23.12
C ALA A 188 -19.11 17.60 -21.64
N THR A 189 -20.02 17.21 -20.75
CA THR A 189 -19.75 17.13 -19.31
C THR A 189 -18.73 16.06 -18.96
N GLY A 190 -18.77 14.88 -19.60
CA GLY A 190 -17.75 13.85 -19.42
C GLY A 190 -16.34 14.31 -19.82
N SER A 191 -16.23 15.18 -20.84
CA SER A 191 -14.96 15.78 -21.22
C SER A 191 -14.48 16.80 -20.17
N LEU A 192 -15.38 17.62 -19.64
CA LEU A 192 -15.08 18.59 -18.57
C LEU A 192 -14.66 17.91 -17.27
N THR A 193 -15.43 16.94 -16.78
CA THR A 193 -15.11 16.22 -15.54
C THR A 193 -13.85 15.36 -15.64
N SER A 194 -13.45 14.93 -16.84
CA SER A 194 -12.19 14.21 -17.06
C SER A 194 -10.92 15.08 -16.93
N GLN A 195 -11.06 16.40 -17.01
CA GLN A 195 -9.93 17.34 -16.84
C GLN A 195 -10.08 18.22 -15.59
N MET A 196 -11.30 18.37 -15.07
CA MET A 196 -11.64 19.21 -13.94
C MET A 196 -12.11 18.34 -12.77
N ASP A 197 -11.17 17.70 -12.08
CA ASP A 197 -11.42 16.77 -10.96
C ASP A 197 -12.13 17.40 -9.74
N TYR A 198 -12.31 18.72 -9.73
CA TYR A 198 -13.03 19.46 -8.68
C TYR A 198 -14.51 19.70 -9.00
N LEU A 199 -14.96 19.33 -10.21
CA LEU A 199 -16.29 19.64 -10.73
C LEU A 199 -17.18 18.40 -10.61
N THR A 200 -18.01 18.37 -9.58
CA THR A 200 -19.02 17.31 -9.40
C THR A 200 -20.35 17.81 -9.93
N VAL A 201 -20.89 17.14 -10.96
CA VAL A 201 -22.22 17.45 -11.50
C VAL A 201 -23.28 17.09 -10.46
N SER A 202 -23.99 18.10 -9.97
CA SER A 202 -24.99 17.99 -8.90
C SER A 202 -26.42 17.90 -9.44
N GLU A 203 -26.70 18.49 -10.60
CA GLU A 203 -28.04 18.49 -11.21
C GLU A 203 -27.96 18.62 -12.73
N VAL A 204 -28.89 17.97 -13.44
CA VAL A 204 -29.11 18.10 -14.89
C VAL A 204 -30.58 18.33 -15.15
N GLY A 205 -30.92 19.35 -15.94
CA GLY A 205 -32.30 19.68 -16.29
C GLY A 205 -32.47 19.99 -17.78
N VAL A 206 -33.44 19.37 -18.44
CA VAL A 206 -33.83 19.66 -19.82
C VAL A 206 -35.08 20.55 -19.81
N THR A 207 -35.01 21.70 -20.49
CA THR A 207 -36.11 22.64 -20.64
C THR A 207 -36.26 23.04 -22.11
N GLY A 208 -37.12 22.33 -22.84
CA GLY A 208 -37.30 22.55 -24.27
C GLY A 208 -36.01 22.27 -25.06
N PRO A 209 -35.55 23.18 -25.95
CA PRO A 209 -34.33 22.99 -26.74
C PRO A 209 -33.02 23.19 -25.96
N MET A 210 -33.08 23.21 -24.63
CA MET A 210 -31.93 23.47 -23.76
C MET A 210 -31.73 22.38 -22.73
N ILE A 211 -30.47 22.05 -22.44
CA ILE A 211 -30.07 21.26 -21.28
C ILE A 211 -29.10 22.08 -20.42
N ASN A 212 -29.36 22.11 -19.13
CA ASN A 212 -28.59 22.82 -18.11
C ASN A 212 -27.93 21.81 -17.19
N PHE A 213 -26.65 22.05 -16.90
CA PHE A 213 -25.88 21.29 -15.94
C PHE A 213 -25.42 22.19 -14.82
N TYR A 214 -25.58 21.71 -13.59
CA TYR A 214 -25.13 22.38 -12.40
C TYR A 214 -24.03 21.55 -11.75
N ALA A 215 -23.07 22.24 -11.16
CA ALA A 215 -21.95 21.61 -10.48
C ALA A 215 -21.61 22.36 -9.19
N GLN A 216 -20.91 21.63 -8.33
CA GLN A 216 -20.31 22.16 -7.12
C GLN A 216 -18.80 22.07 -7.23
N LYS A 217 -18.12 23.09 -6.71
CA LYS A 217 -16.68 23.08 -6.54
C LYS A 217 -16.35 22.30 -5.27
N ALA A 218 -15.86 21.07 -5.41
CA ALA A 218 -15.39 20.27 -4.28
C ALA A 218 -14.32 21.02 -3.44
N GLY A 219 -13.63 21.96 -4.11
CA GLY A 219 -12.70 22.95 -3.58
C GLY A 219 -13.17 23.72 -2.35
N ASP A 220 -14.44 24.10 -2.34
CA ASP A 220 -14.99 25.12 -1.43
C ASP A 220 -15.71 24.50 -0.23
N CYS A 221 -15.86 23.17 -0.19
CA CYS A 221 -16.44 22.47 0.96
C CYS A 221 -15.41 22.19 2.09
N ALA A 222 -14.12 22.52 1.90
CA ALA A 222 -13.10 22.50 2.96
C ALA A 222 -11.86 23.32 2.62
N ALA A 223 -11.31 24.06 3.58
CA ALA A 223 -9.94 24.58 3.52
C ALA A 223 -8.97 23.37 3.46
N GLY A 224 -8.47 23.03 2.27
CA GLY A 224 -7.55 21.88 2.09
C GLY A 224 -7.63 21.18 0.73
N SER A 225 -8.57 21.53 -0.14
CA SER A 225 -8.75 20.90 -1.44
C SER A 225 -7.54 20.88 -2.39
N PRO A 226 -6.62 21.87 -2.39
CA PRO A 226 -5.35 21.75 -3.11
C PRO A 226 -4.45 20.60 -2.62
N MET A 227 -4.56 20.22 -1.33
CA MET A 227 -3.77 19.16 -0.72
C MET A 227 -4.26 17.77 -1.12
N LEU A 228 -5.57 17.57 -1.26
CA LEU A 228 -6.14 16.31 -1.76
C LEU A 228 -5.63 15.95 -3.16
N LYS A 229 -5.48 16.95 -4.06
CA LYS A 229 -4.87 16.78 -5.38
C LYS A 229 -3.38 16.40 -5.27
N ALA A 230 -2.64 17.09 -4.40
CA ALA A 230 -1.22 16.81 -4.16
C ALA A 230 -0.99 15.40 -3.57
N TYR A 231 -1.86 14.94 -2.67
CA TYR A 231 -1.81 13.60 -2.07
C TYR A 231 -2.25 12.50 -3.05
N ASN A 232 -3.21 12.76 -3.94
CA ASN A 232 -3.57 11.80 -4.99
C ASN A 232 -2.41 11.59 -5.98
N SER A 233 -1.74 12.67 -6.39
CA SER A 233 -0.56 12.58 -7.27
C SER A 233 0.67 12.00 -6.56
N THR A 234 0.81 12.24 -5.25
CA THR A 234 1.98 11.82 -4.46
C THR A 234 1.55 11.40 -3.04
N PRO A 235 1.08 10.14 -2.86
CA PRO A 235 0.55 9.68 -1.57
C PRO A 235 1.54 9.77 -0.41
N GLY A 236 2.85 9.72 -0.69
CA GLY A 236 3.92 9.84 0.31
C GLY A 236 3.98 11.21 1.01
N ASN A 237 3.43 12.27 0.40
CA ASN A 237 3.45 13.61 1.00
C ASN A 237 2.48 13.74 2.18
N LEU A 238 1.42 12.92 2.22
CA LEU A 238 0.41 12.95 3.28
C LEU A 238 1.02 12.77 4.67
N ALA A 239 1.97 11.83 4.80
CA ALA A 239 2.62 11.56 6.09
C ALA A 239 3.57 12.69 6.52
N SER A 240 4.30 13.30 5.58
CA SER A 240 5.24 14.39 5.85
C SER A 240 4.53 15.69 6.23
N ASP A 241 3.45 16.01 5.52
CA ASP A 241 2.66 17.22 5.75
C ASP A 241 1.84 17.10 7.03
N ALA A 242 1.29 15.91 7.33
CA ALA A 242 0.66 15.62 8.61
C ALA A 242 1.62 15.79 9.79
N PHE A 243 2.86 15.29 9.68
CA PHE A 243 3.87 15.46 10.73
C PHE A 243 4.28 16.92 10.91
N SER A 244 4.39 17.67 9.81
CA SER A 244 4.76 19.10 9.84
C SER A 244 3.64 19.96 10.45
N ALA A 245 2.38 19.61 10.18
CA ALA A 245 1.22 20.22 10.82
C ALA A 245 1.15 19.89 12.31
N SER A 246 1.38 18.64 12.71
CA SER A 246 1.44 18.27 14.13
C SER A 246 2.60 18.94 14.86
N ALA A 247 3.75 19.14 14.21
CA ALA A 247 4.91 19.82 14.82
C ALA A 247 4.66 21.31 15.11
N ALA A 248 3.67 21.94 14.47
CA ALA A 248 3.25 23.31 14.75
C ALA A 248 2.24 23.39 15.92
N ASP A 249 1.68 22.25 16.35
CA ASP A 249 0.70 22.18 17.41
C ASP A 249 1.38 22.40 18.79
N PRO A 250 0.89 23.33 19.63
CA PRO A 250 1.46 23.60 20.94
C PRO A 250 1.42 22.41 21.91
N GLU A 251 0.38 21.57 21.83
CA GLU A 251 0.18 20.40 22.69
C GLU A 251 1.10 19.26 22.23
N PHE A 252 1.25 19.08 20.91
CA PHE A 252 2.25 18.17 20.36
C PHE A 252 3.67 18.58 20.78
N ASN A 253 3.99 19.88 20.74
CA ASN A 253 5.29 20.37 21.22
C ASN A 253 5.43 20.19 22.74
N LEU A 254 4.38 20.43 23.52
CA LEU A 254 4.39 20.20 24.96
C LEU A 254 4.66 18.74 25.28
N ILE A 255 4.02 17.81 24.57
CA ILE A 255 4.21 16.36 24.72
C ILE A 255 5.62 15.97 24.28
N THR A 256 6.02 16.29 23.06
CA THR A 256 7.30 15.84 22.46
C THR A 256 8.55 16.47 23.08
N THR A 257 8.44 17.68 23.63
CA THR A 257 9.55 18.35 24.34
C THR A 257 9.47 18.18 25.86
N SER A 258 8.45 17.49 26.37
CA SER A 258 8.33 17.22 27.80
C SER A 258 9.55 16.47 28.33
N PRO A 259 9.92 16.66 29.61
CA PRO A 259 10.92 15.83 30.26
C PRO A 259 10.63 14.33 30.15
N ALA A 260 9.36 13.94 30.10
CA ALA A 260 8.92 12.55 29.91
C ALA A 260 9.19 12.02 28.49
N ALA A 261 8.95 12.82 27.45
CA ALA A 261 9.20 12.41 26.06
C ALA A 261 10.68 12.50 25.67
N THR A 262 11.43 13.45 26.23
CA THR A 262 12.89 13.56 26.05
C THR A 262 13.66 12.52 26.86
N ALA A 263 13.06 11.98 27.92
CA ALA A 263 13.57 10.86 28.70
C ALA A 263 12.90 9.52 28.35
N ASP A 264 12.01 9.48 27.35
CA ASP A 264 11.44 8.23 26.79
C ASP A 264 12.63 7.41 26.30
N PRO A 265 13.03 6.35 27.02
CA PRO A 265 14.33 5.73 26.79
C PRO A 265 14.15 4.77 25.61
N VAL A 266 14.06 5.36 24.44
CA VAL A 266 13.88 4.67 23.19
C VAL A 266 15.24 4.42 22.59
N GLN A 267 15.53 3.15 22.33
CA GLN A 267 16.75 2.78 21.64
C GLN A 267 16.43 2.36 20.21
N ILE A 268 17.09 3.01 19.25
CA ILE A 268 17.07 2.56 17.86
C ILE A 268 18.09 1.43 17.71
N LYS A 269 17.60 0.23 17.41
CA LYS A 269 18.43 -0.95 17.17
C LYS A 269 18.48 -1.23 15.68
N SER A 270 19.69 -1.34 15.15
CA SER A 270 19.93 -1.67 13.74
C SER A 270 20.42 -3.10 13.62
N CYS A 271 19.94 -3.82 12.60
CA CYS A 271 20.31 -5.20 12.33
C CYS A 271 20.18 -5.51 10.84
N GLN A 272 20.64 -6.69 10.44
CA GLN A 272 20.62 -7.13 9.06
C GLN A 272 20.18 -8.59 8.91
N ILE A 273 19.56 -8.87 7.77
CA ILE A 273 19.25 -10.23 7.34
C ILE A 273 19.97 -10.44 6.02
N THR A 274 20.92 -11.37 5.99
CA THR A 274 21.76 -11.63 4.82
C THR A 274 21.50 -13.05 4.32
N ARG A 275 21.26 -13.17 3.01
CA ARG A 275 21.20 -14.46 2.32
C ARG A 275 22.61 -14.85 1.92
N ASN A 276 23.11 -15.93 2.50
CA ASN A 276 24.37 -16.52 2.09
C ASN A 276 24.10 -17.62 1.07
N VAL A 277 24.88 -17.62 0.00
CA VAL A 277 24.82 -18.64 -1.06
C VAL A 277 26.16 -19.37 -1.06
N PRO A 278 26.33 -20.40 -0.22
CA PRO A 278 27.62 -21.07 -0.08
C PRO A 278 27.96 -21.91 -1.32
N VAL A 279 29.22 -21.83 -1.74
CA VAL A 279 29.78 -22.68 -2.79
C VAL A 279 30.42 -23.91 -2.14
N GLU A 280 30.11 -25.07 -2.68
CA GLU A 280 30.81 -26.31 -2.37
C GLU A 280 31.92 -26.54 -3.38
N GLU A 281 33.15 -26.52 -2.88
CA GLU A 281 34.35 -26.91 -3.62
C GLU A 281 34.95 -28.12 -2.91
N VAL A 282 35.30 -29.13 -3.68
CA VAL A 282 35.81 -30.40 -3.18
C VAL A 282 37.12 -30.67 -3.88
N THR A 283 38.17 -30.93 -3.11
CA THR A 283 39.44 -31.41 -3.64
C THR A 283 39.48 -32.93 -3.60
N LEU A 284 40.41 -33.54 -4.34
CA LEU A 284 40.55 -35.01 -4.35
C LEU A 284 40.78 -35.59 -2.94
N ASN A 285 41.48 -34.86 -2.07
CA ASN A 285 41.74 -35.29 -0.69
C ASN A 285 40.50 -35.21 0.20
N ASP A 286 39.49 -34.42 -0.15
CA ASP A 286 38.21 -34.34 0.57
C ASP A 286 37.29 -35.53 0.24
N ILE A 287 37.68 -36.38 -0.71
CA ILE A 287 36.90 -37.54 -1.19
C ILE A 287 37.49 -38.85 -0.65
N ILE A 288 38.79 -39.07 -0.86
CA ILE A 288 39.53 -40.23 -0.32
C ILE A 288 40.93 -39.78 0.09
N GLU A 289 41.36 -40.17 1.28
CA GLU A 289 42.71 -39.93 1.77
C GLU A 289 43.44 -41.23 2.13
N TYR A 290 44.77 -41.17 2.14
CA TYR A 290 45.62 -42.27 2.60
C TYR A 290 45.70 -42.28 4.12
N ALA A 291 45.32 -43.40 4.74
CA ALA A 291 45.32 -43.54 6.20
C ALA A 291 46.58 -44.24 6.74
N GLY A 292 47.20 -45.16 5.97
CA GLY A 292 48.44 -45.80 6.39
C GLY A 292 48.76 -47.13 5.68
N GLY A 293 49.91 -47.71 5.99
CA GLY A 293 50.34 -49.01 5.48
C GLY A 293 51.37 -48.96 4.35
N SER A 294 51.26 -49.87 3.40
CA SER A 294 52.26 -50.18 2.37
C SER A 294 51.67 -49.94 0.99
N GLY A 295 51.37 -48.68 0.72
CA GLY A 295 50.73 -48.20 -0.50
C GLY A 295 50.75 -46.68 -0.52
N ASN A 296 49.99 -46.09 -1.44
CA ASN A 296 49.87 -44.63 -1.52
C ASN A 296 48.67 -44.24 -2.39
N ILE A 297 48.32 -42.96 -2.40
CA ILE A 297 47.31 -42.36 -3.27
C ILE A 297 47.95 -41.21 -4.07
N PHE A 298 47.67 -41.16 -5.36
CA PHE A 298 48.18 -40.10 -6.23
C PHE A 298 47.10 -39.61 -7.19
N PRO A 299 47.06 -38.32 -7.53
CA PRO A 299 46.21 -37.83 -8.61
C PRO A 299 46.66 -38.40 -9.96
N CYS A 300 45.71 -38.86 -10.78
CA CYS A 300 45.92 -39.34 -12.15
C CYS A 300 45.25 -38.47 -13.22
N GLY A 301 44.74 -37.31 -12.80
CA GLY A 301 43.93 -36.37 -13.58
C GLY A 301 43.18 -35.42 -12.64
N PRO A 302 42.45 -34.43 -13.16
CA PRO A 302 41.69 -33.48 -12.33
C PRO A 302 40.55 -34.15 -11.54
N ASP A 303 39.98 -35.22 -12.08
CA ASP A 303 38.82 -35.98 -11.59
C ASP A 303 39.20 -37.45 -11.27
N CYS A 304 40.48 -37.71 -10.99
CA CYS A 304 41.05 -39.06 -10.98
C CYS A 304 42.03 -39.28 -9.84
N LEU A 305 41.82 -40.36 -9.09
CA LEU A 305 42.73 -40.86 -8.06
C LEU A 305 43.24 -42.26 -8.42
N GLN A 306 44.54 -42.50 -8.22
CA GLN A 306 45.17 -43.80 -8.35
C GLN A 306 45.68 -44.27 -7.00
N LEU A 307 45.12 -45.37 -6.51
CA LEU A 307 45.57 -46.06 -5.31
C LEU A 307 46.64 -47.09 -5.69
N SER A 308 47.71 -47.14 -4.90
CA SER A 308 48.68 -48.25 -4.92
C SER A 308 48.39 -49.18 -3.75
N LEU A 309 48.07 -50.44 -4.06
CA LEU A 309 47.87 -51.53 -3.12
C LEU A 309 49.15 -52.37 -3.05
N GLY A 310 50.02 -52.08 -2.09
CA GLY A 310 51.38 -52.64 -2.05
C GLY A 310 52.45 -51.60 -2.40
N GLN A 311 53.71 -52.00 -2.19
CA GLN A 311 54.88 -51.20 -2.56
C GLN A 311 55.13 -51.35 -4.06
N VAL A 312 55.06 -50.25 -4.81
CA VAL A 312 55.49 -50.25 -6.22
C VAL A 312 57.01 -50.45 -6.27
N GLY A 313 57.46 -51.45 -6.99
CA GLY A 313 58.87 -51.78 -7.12
C GLY A 313 59.10 -53.10 -7.84
N ASP A 314 60.32 -53.61 -7.73
CA ASP A 314 60.79 -54.84 -8.36
C ASP A 314 61.71 -55.58 -7.39
N ASN A 315 61.58 -56.91 -7.30
CA ASN A 315 62.52 -57.81 -6.61
C ASN A 315 62.87 -57.44 -5.15
N TYR A 316 61.93 -56.90 -4.38
CA TYR A 316 62.14 -56.47 -3.00
C TYR A 316 61.84 -57.54 -1.94
N TRP A 317 61.32 -58.70 -2.35
CA TRP A 317 61.20 -59.89 -1.50
C TRP A 317 62.13 -61.00 -1.98
N ALA A 318 62.60 -61.82 -1.03
CA ALA A 318 63.43 -62.98 -1.31
C ALA A 318 63.00 -64.18 -0.47
N GLY A 319 62.87 -65.36 -1.08
CA GLY A 319 62.43 -66.57 -0.37
C GLY A 319 62.28 -67.80 -1.26
N SER A 320 61.80 -68.89 -0.67
CA SER A 320 61.42 -70.11 -1.40
C SER A 320 60.03 -70.50 -0.95
N CYS A 321 59.04 -70.48 -1.87
CA CYS A 321 57.62 -70.66 -1.58
C CYS A 321 57.15 -69.81 -0.38
N LYS A 322 57.57 -68.54 -0.31
CA LYS A 322 57.36 -67.71 0.87
C LYS A 322 56.22 -66.72 0.64
N MET A 323 55.32 -66.66 1.61
CA MET A 323 54.18 -65.77 1.61
C MET A 323 54.53 -64.42 2.22
N TYR A 324 54.13 -63.35 1.54
CA TYR A 324 54.22 -61.98 2.00
C TYR A 324 52.85 -61.34 1.98
N GLU A 325 52.56 -60.57 3.02
CA GLU A 325 51.35 -59.76 3.11
C GLU A 325 51.73 -58.29 3.22
N ARG A 326 50.92 -57.46 2.58
CA ARG A 326 51.01 -56.00 2.65
C ARG A 326 49.61 -55.46 2.74
N GLN A 327 49.43 -54.52 3.66
CA GLN A 327 48.16 -53.85 3.89
C GLN A 327 48.32 -52.37 3.63
N VAL A 328 47.27 -51.75 3.09
CA VAL A 328 47.14 -50.30 2.97
C VAL A 328 45.71 -49.94 3.33
N GLN A 329 45.54 -48.86 4.08
CA GLN A 329 44.26 -48.34 4.47
C GLN A 329 44.03 -46.99 3.79
N PHE A 330 42.82 -46.80 3.27
CA PHE A 330 42.33 -45.51 2.78
C PHE A 330 41.09 -45.13 3.56
N ASN A 331 40.90 -43.84 3.81
CA ASN A 331 39.71 -43.32 4.46
C ASN A 331 38.83 -42.64 3.41
N VAL A 332 37.61 -43.14 3.25
CA VAL A 332 36.62 -42.59 2.31
C VAL A 332 35.82 -41.51 3.03
N LEU A 333 35.99 -40.27 2.61
CA LEU A 333 35.41 -39.09 3.25
C LEU A 333 34.06 -38.71 2.63
N ASP A 334 33.96 -38.74 1.30
CA ASP A 334 32.71 -38.46 0.57
C ASP A 334 32.42 -39.55 -0.49
N PRO A 335 31.73 -40.63 -0.11
CA PRO A 335 31.42 -41.71 -1.04
C PRO A 335 30.45 -41.29 -2.16
N SER A 336 29.68 -40.20 -1.98
CA SER A 336 28.69 -39.74 -2.97
C SER A 336 29.34 -39.18 -4.23
N ARG A 337 30.60 -38.73 -4.11
CA ARG A 337 31.41 -38.17 -5.20
C ARG A 337 32.14 -39.23 -6.01
N ILE A 338 32.14 -40.49 -5.59
CA ILE A 338 32.83 -41.56 -6.31
C ILE A 338 31.96 -42.03 -7.48
N LEU A 339 32.43 -41.84 -8.70
CA LEU A 339 31.72 -42.24 -9.92
C LEU A 339 32.04 -43.69 -10.28
N GLU A 340 33.31 -44.08 -10.21
CA GLU A 340 33.82 -45.40 -10.58
C GLU A 340 35.06 -45.76 -9.75
N ALA A 341 35.24 -47.04 -9.39
CA ALA A 341 36.43 -47.52 -8.70
C ALA A 341 36.81 -48.93 -9.18
N LYS A 342 37.97 -49.06 -9.83
CA LYS A 342 38.41 -50.33 -10.46
C LYS A 342 39.87 -50.65 -10.24
N ILE A 343 40.17 -51.89 -9.86
CA ILE A 343 41.53 -52.44 -9.88
C ILE A 343 41.85 -52.76 -11.34
N ASN A 344 42.74 -51.98 -11.96
CA ASN A 344 43.02 -52.07 -13.39
C ASN A 344 44.43 -52.60 -13.70
N TYR A 345 45.27 -52.76 -12.68
CA TYR A 345 46.63 -53.27 -12.83
C TYR A 345 47.03 -54.14 -11.64
N ALA A 346 47.70 -55.25 -11.90
CA ALA A 346 48.39 -56.05 -10.88
C ALA A 346 49.71 -56.57 -11.45
N LYS A 347 50.79 -56.44 -10.69
CA LYS A 347 52.11 -57.02 -10.98
C LYS A 347 52.54 -57.87 -9.80
N PHE A 348 53.03 -59.08 -10.06
CA PHE A 348 53.43 -60.04 -9.02
C PHE A 348 54.29 -61.17 -9.62
N ASP A 349 55.15 -61.81 -8.81
CA ASP A 349 55.93 -62.95 -9.30
C ASP A 349 55.15 -64.27 -9.26
N ASP A 350 55.06 -65.08 -8.21
CA ASP A 350 54.42 -66.40 -8.45
C ASP A 350 52.89 -66.38 -8.37
N TRP A 351 52.34 -65.87 -7.27
CA TRP A 351 50.91 -65.87 -7.03
C TRP A 351 50.46 -64.61 -6.29
N MET A 352 49.25 -64.13 -6.54
CA MET A 352 48.71 -62.97 -5.83
C MET A 352 47.22 -63.11 -5.51
N GLN A 353 46.83 -62.63 -4.34
CA GLN A 353 45.46 -62.30 -3.95
C GLN A 353 45.37 -60.83 -3.57
N ILE A 354 44.23 -60.21 -3.88
CA ILE A 354 43.87 -58.85 -3.49
C ILE A 354 42.54 -58.93 -2.73
N TYR A 355 42.51 -58.33 -1.56
CA TYR A 355 41.35 -58.24 -0.68
C TYR A 355 40.99 -56.78 -0.43
N ALA A 356 39.69 -56.53 -0.24
CA ALA A 356 39.18 -55.37 0.49
C ALA A 356 38.47 -55.90 1.74
N ASP A 357 38.87 -55.37 2.88
CA ASP A 357 38.57 -55.89 4.21
C ASP A 357 38.80 -57.41 4.29
N ALA A 358 37.74 -58.19 4.46
CA ALA A 358 37.79 -59.65 4.49
C ALA A 358 37.52 -60.32 3.13
N ASP A 359 37.03 -59.57 2.14
CA ASP A 359 36.54 -60.10 0.88
C ASP A 359 37.64 -60.21 -0.17
N LEU A 360 37.73 -61.37 -0.82
CA LEU A 360 38.67 -61.60 -1.92
C LEU A 360 38.14 -60.92 -3.19
N LEU A 361 38.78 -59.82 -3.60
CA LEU A 361 38.42 -59.10 -4.81
C LEU A 361 38.98 -59.77 -6.07
N TRP A 362 40.22 -60.25 -6.00
CA TRP A 362 40.89 -60.81 -7.16
C TRP A 362 42.00 -61.78 -6.76
N ASN A 363 42.26 -62.78 -7.60
CA ASN A 363 43.43 -63.65 -7.47
C ASN A 363 44.01 -64.03 -8.83
N GLY A 364 45.32 -64.22 -8.88
CA GLY A 364 46.07 -64.53 -10.08
C GLY A 364 47.23 -65.49 -9.82
N PRO A 365 47.81 -66.06 -10.89
CA PRO A 365 47.55 -65.70 -12.29
C PRO A 365 46.36 -66.43 -12.93
N TYR A 366 45.88 -67.52 -12.33
CA TYR A 366 44.87 -68.41 -12.94
C TYR A 366 43.45 -68.27 -12.39
N GLY A 367 43.22 -67.45 -11.36
CA GLY A 367 41.89 -67.25 -10.77
C GLY A 367 41.39 -68.40 -9.87
N ASN A 368 42.27 -69.33 -9.48
CA ASN A 368 41.92 -70.52 -8.68
C ASN A 368 42.50 -70.52 -7.24
N TRP A 369 43.19 -69.45 -6.82
CA TRP A 369 43.67 -69.33 -5.44
C TRP A 369 42.64 -68.57 -4.60
N THR A 370 41.62 -69.29 -4.13
CA THR A 370 40.49 -68.71 -3.37
C THR A 370 40.59 -68.92 -1.85
N GLY A 371 41.41 -69.87 -1.40
CA GLY A 371 41.61 -70.16 0.02
C GLY A 371 42.66 -69.27 0.69
N THR A 372 42.74 -69.36 2.02
CA THR A 372 43.75 -68.64 2.83
C THR A 372 45.09 -69.38 2.96
N GLY A 373 45.14 -70.66 2.57
CA GLY A 373 46.36 -71.46 2.51
C GLY A 373 47.25 -71.13 1.31
N ARG A 374 48.25 -71.99 1.07
CA ARG A 374 49.15 -71.92 -0.09
C ARG A 374 48.36 -72.04 -1.42
N PRO A 375 48.79 -71.39 -2.52
CA PRO A 375 48.15 -71.58 -3.83
C PRO A 375 48.15 -73.06 -4.27
N PRO A 376 47.18 -73.46 -5.12
CA PRO A 376 46.96 -74.86 -5.49
C PRO A 376 48.00 -75.45 -6.47
N GLY A 377 48.97 -74.65 -6.92
CA GLY A 377 49.98 -75.04 -7.91
C GLY A 377 51.43 -75.05 -7.38
N ALA A 378 52.39 -75.10 -8.30
CA ALA A 378 53.80 -74.94 -7.97
C ALA A 378 54.05 -73.54 -7.37
N CYS A 379 54.97 -73.42 -6.40
CA CYS A 379 55.29 -72.09 -5.84
C CYS A 379 56.19 -71.23 -6.72
N GLU A 380 56.87 -71.81 -7.69
CA GLU A 380 57.73 -71.11 -8.63
C GLU A 380 57.13 -71.33 -10.01
N LEU A 381 56.68 -70.25 -10.64
CA LEU A 381 56.09 -70.24 -11.98
C LEU A 381 57.04 -69.65 -13.03
N SER A 382 58.22 -69.15 -12.63
CA SER A 382 59.27 -68.58 -13.50
C SER A 382 58.74 -67.52 -14.46
N THR A 383 57.75 -66.75 -13.99
CA THR A 383 57.04 -65.75 -14.78
C THR A 383 56.66 -64.58 -13.91
N ASN A 384 57.20 -63.40 -14.22
CA ASN A 384 56.75 -62.15 -13.65
C ASN A 384 55.45 -61.71 -14.35
N TRP A 385 54.33 -61.72 -13.63
CA TRP A 385 53.03 -61.46 -14.21
C TRP A 385 52.68 -59.96 -14.18
N VAL A 386 52.12 -59.51 -15.30
CA VAL A 386 51.33 -58.27 -15.37
C VAL A 386 49.92 -58.64 -15.80
N ARG A 387 48.93 -58.10 -15.10
CA ARG A 387 47.50 -58.32 -15.34
C ARG A 387 46.73 -57.02 -15.29
N SER A 388 45.61 -56.99 -16.01
CA SER A 388 44.61 -55.93 -15.91
C SER A 388 43.29 -56.52 -15.40
N PRO A 389 43.11 -56.63 -14.06
CA PRO A 389 41.97 -57.34 -13.47
C PRO A 389 40.62 -56.74 -13.85
N ASN A 390 40.53 -55.42 -14.02
CA ASN A 390 39.31 -54.66 -14.26
C ASN A 390 38.19 -54.99 -13.26
N VAL A 391 38.56 -55.16 -11.98
CA VAL A 391 37.63 -55.53 -10.91
C VAL A 391 37.02 -54.28 -10.30
N ASP A 392 35.70 -54.17 -10.32
CA ASP A 392 34.97 -53.12 -9.63
C ASP A 392 34.98 -53.37 -8.12
N PHE A 393 35.31 -52.35 -7.34
CA PHE A 393 35.26 -52.40 -5.89
C PHE A 393 34.55 -51.19 -5.28
N LYS A 394 33.76 -50.46 -6.09
CA LYS A 394 33.07 -49.24 -5.64
C LYS A 394 32.16 -49.51 -4.43
N SER A 395 31.56 -50.70 -4.36
CA SER A 395 30.70 -51.11 -3.24
C SER A 395 31.39 -51.16 -1.89
N TYR A 396 32.73 -51.19 -1.85
CA TYR A 396 33.52 -51.16 -0.61
C TYR A 396 33.82 -49.74 -0.14
N LEU A 397 33.59 -48.73 -0.99
CA LEU A 397 33.88 -47.33 -0.69
C LEU A 397 32.63 -46.64 -0.11
N THR A 398 32.13 -47.11 1.03
CA THR A 398 30.86 -46.65 1.63
C THR A 398 31.00 -45.53 2.65
N GLY A 399 32.22 -45.02 2.87
CA GLY A 399 32.54 -44.03 3.91
C GLY A 399 33.25 -44.67 5.10
N GLY A 400 34.29 -44.00 5.62
CA GLY A 400 35.17 -44.51 6.66
C GLY A 400 36.38 -45.29 6.12
N PRO A 401 37.15 -45.96 7.00
CA PRO A 401 38.35 -46.70 6.62
C PRO A 401 38.01 -47.96 5.83
N VAL A 402 38.79 -48.23 4.79
CA VAL A 402 38.75 -49.45 3.97
C VAL A 402 40.15 -50.04 3.93
N ASP A 403 40.27 -51.30 4.35
CA ASP A 403 41.55 -52.00 4.43
C ASP A 403 41.77 -52.85 3.17
N PHE A 404 42.76 -52.49 2.36
CA PHE A 404 43.20 -53.35 1.27
C PHE A 404 44.36 -54.21 1.72
N LYS A 405 44.31 -55.50 1.37
CA LYS A 405 45.39 -56.44 1.64
C LYS A 405 45.78 -57.17 0.37
N ILE A 406 47.07 -57.19 0.08
CA ILE A 406 47.63 -58.10 -0.91
C ILE A 406 48.35 -59.25 -0.22
N ARG A 407 48.21 -60.45 -0.78
CA ARG A 407 48.95 -61.64 -0.37
C ARG A 407 49.67 -62.19 -1.57
N VAL A 408 50.97 -62.42 -1.45
CA VAL A 408 51.83 -62.77 -2.58
C VAL A 408 52.70 -63.95 -2.17
N GLU A 409 52.69 -65.03 -2.95
CA GLU A 409 53.71 -66.09 -2.82
C GLU A 409 54.86 -65.77 -3.76
N VAL A 410 56.09 -65.85 -3.25
CA VAL A 410 57.33 -65.62 -4.02
C VAL A 410 58.33 -66.75 -3.78
N THR A 411 58.99 -67.16 -4.85
CA THR A 411 60.19 -67.99 -4.87
C THR A 411 61.31 -67.23 -5.62
N GLY A 412 62.56 -67.37 -5.18
CA GLY A 412 63.65 -66.53 -5.67
C GLY A 412 63.55 -65.10 -5.14
N ASN A 413 63.67 -64.12 -6.04
CA ASN A 413 63.41 -62.71 -5.75
C ASN A 413 62.13 -62.30 -6.46
N GLY A 414 61.28 -61.50 -5.83
CA GLY A 414 60.03 -61.08 -6.47
C GLY A 414 59.36 -59.89 -5.80
N GLU A 415 58.20 -59.53 -6.35
CA GLU A 415 57.38 -58.39 -5.95
C GLU A 415 55.89 -58.73 -6.02
N GLY A 416 55.07 -57.79 -5.58
CA GLY A 416 53.63 -57.83 -5.75
C GLY A 416 52.97 -56.51 -5.34
N TYR A 417 52.21 -55.91 -6.26
CA TYR A 417 51.38 -54.74 -6.01
C TYR A 417 50.25 -54.64 -7.04
N ALA A 418 49.20 -53.90 -6.70
CA ALA A 418 48.12 -53.56 -7.62
C ALA A 418 47.89 -52.06 -7.67
N LEU A 419 47.39 -51.56 -8.80
CA LEU A 419 46.92 -50.19 -8.92
C LEU A 419 45.42 -50.20 -9.16
N ALA A 420 44.74 -49.30 -8.46
CA ALA A 420 43.32 -49.07 -8.60
C ALA A 420 43.07 -47.63 -9.04
N LYS A 421 42.25 -47.45 -10.06
CA LYS A 421 41.84 -46.15 -10.58
C LYS A 421 40.43 -45.83 -10.10
N ILE A 422 40.25 -44.62 -9.59
CA ILE A 422 38.99 -44.09 -9.09
C ILE A 422 38.70 -42.79 -9.84
N ASN A 423 37.53 -42.72 -10.49
CA ASN A 423 37.03 -41.49 -11.10
C ASN A 423 36.03 -40.86 -10.13
N VAL A 424 36.12 -39.54 -9.94
CA VAL A 424 35.36 -38.80 -8.93
C VAL A 424 34.74 -37.52 -9.51
N ASP A 425 33.64 -37.06 -8.91
CA ASP A 425 32.97 -35.80 -9.24
C ASP A 425 33.57 -34.66 -8.42
N THR A 426 34.48 -33.89 -9.02
CA THR A 426 35.05 -32.67 -8.41
C THR A 426 34.31 -31.41 -8.81
N ASP A 427 33.14 -31.50 -9.45
CA ASP A 427 32.43 -30.31 -9.92
C ASP A 427 31.94 -29.48 -8.73
N CYS A 428 32.10 -28.17 -8.87
CA CYS A 428 31.54 -27.22 -7.93
C CYS A 428 30.02 -27.26 -7.92
N LYS A 429 29.42 -27.10 -6.74
CA LYS A 429 27.97 -27.03 -6.58
C LYS A 429 27.59 -25.87 -5.68
N LEU A 430 26.43 -25.27 -5.93
CA LEU A 430 25.81 -24.37 -4.95
C LEU A 430 25.15 -25.20 -3.87
N LYS A 431 25.49 -24.93 -2.61
CA LYS A 431 24.74 -25.46 -1.48
C LYS A 431 23.40 -24.73 -1.35
N PRO A 432 22.42 -25.32 -0.66
CA PRO A 432 21.20 -24.61 -0.29
C PRO A 432 21.52 -23.29 0.40
N ASP A 433 20.81 -22.24 0.01
CA ASP A 433 20.93 -20.92 0.63
C ASP A 433 20.74 -21.01 2.15
N THR A 434 21.55 -20.28 2.90
CA THR A 434 21.37 -20.10 4.34
C THR A 434 21.06 -18.64 4.66
N ILE A 435 20.24 -18.39 5.67
CA ILE A 435 19.86 -17.03 6.07
C ILE A 435 20.50 -16.70 7.41
N SER A 436 21.38 -15.69 7.42
CA SER A 436 21.87 -15.08 8.65
C SER A 436 20.92 -13.96 9.06
N ASN A 437 20.21 -14.13 10.17
CA ASN A 437 19.26 -13.14 10.68
C ASN A 437 19.76 -12.57 12.02
N SER A 438 20.40 -11.39 12.01
CA SER A 438 20.77 -10.69 13.25
C SER A 438 19.62 -9.86 13.84
N CYS A 439 18.47 -9.83 13.17
CA CYS A 439 17.27 -9.13 13.63
C CYS A 439 16.35 -9.98 14.50
N SER A 440 16.59 -11.29 14.64
CA SER A 440 15.66 -12.21 15.29
C SER A 440 15.30 -11.79 16.72
N ALA A 441 16.28 -11.29 17.49
CA ALA A 441 16.07 -10.82 18.86
C ALA A 441 15.07 -9.66 18.93
N TYR A 442 15.18 -8.68 18.03
CA TYR A 442 14.29 -7.52 18.00
C TYR A 442 12.93 -7.83 17.36
N GLN A 443 12.86 -8.82 16.46
CA GLN A 443 11.60 -9.30 15.90
C GLN A 443 10.71 -9.99 16.94
N SER A 444 11.33 -10.67 17.90
CA SER A 444 10.64 -11.38 18.98
C SER A 444 10.40 -10.55 20.23
N ASP A 445 10.98 -9.35 20.31
CA ASP A 445 10.87 -8.48 21.47
C ASP A 445 9.58 -7.64 21.34
N PRO A 446 8.59 -7.81 22.23
CA PRO A 446 7.34 -7.05 22.19
C PRO A 446 7.55 -5.55 22.39
N GLU A 447 8.67 -5.15 23.01
CA GLU A 447 9.02 -3.74 23.22
C GLU A 447 9.66 -3.11 21.98
N CYS A 448 9.97 -3.88 20.94
CA CYS A 448 10.58 -3.43 19.70
C CYS A 448 9.58 -3.42 18.53
N THR A 449 9.38 -2.24 17.92
CA THR A 449 8.57 -2.08 16.71
C THR A 449 9.46 -1.79 15.50
N LEU A 450 9.22 -2.46 14.37
CA LEU A 450 9.94 -2.17 13.12
C LEU A 450 9.64 -0.73 12.69
N MET A 451 10.69 0.05 12.46
CA MET A 451 10.61 1.46 12.06
C MET A 451 10.99 1.64 10.59
N GLU A 452 12.03 0.94 10.14
CA GLU A 452 12.62 1.06 8.80
C GLU A 452 13.08 -0.31 8.27
N GLU A 453 12.89 -0.56 6.98
CA GLU A 453 13.46 -1.68 6.24
C GLU A 453 13.85 -1.24 4.82
N GLN A 454 15.11 -1.55 4.45
CA GLN A 454 15.55 -1.60 3.07
C GLN A 454 15.87 -3.03 2.67
N VAL A 455 15.41 -3.45 1.50
CA VAL A 455 15.76 -4.73 0.87
C VAL A 455 16.51 -4.41 -0.41
N ASP A 456 17.80 -4.77 -0.47
CA ASP A 456 18.71 -4.45 -1.58
C ASP A 456 18.69 -2.96 -1.99
N GLY A 457 18.58 -2.06 -1.00
CA GLY A 457 18.53 -0.61 -1.20
C GLY A 457 17.15 -0.03 -1.52
N VAL A 458 16.11 -0.86 -1.71
CA VAL A 458 14.73 -0.42 -1.89
C VAL A 458 14.03 -0.32 -0.54
N TRP A 459 13.45 0.84 -0.23
CA TRP A 459 12.64 1.05 0.96
C TRP A 459 11.34 0.27 0.88
N THR A 460 11.24 -0.82 1.64
CA THR A 460 10.02 -1.64 1.79
C THR A 460 9.22 -1.20 3.03
N TYR A 461 9.88 -0.53 3.96
CA TYR A 461 9.27 -0.02 5.18
C TYR A 461 9.98 1.27 5.61
N GLN A 462 9.23 2.34 5.90
CA GLN A 462 9.78 3.63 6.29
C GLN A 462 8.85 4.32 7.29
N ASN A 463 9.41 4.88 8.36
CA ASN A 463 8.67 5.59 9.41
C ASN A 463 7.45 4.82 9.94
N PHE A 464 7.61 3.55 10.30
CA PHE A 464 6.53 2.68 10.80
C PHE A 464 5.50 2.25 9.76
N VAL A 465 5.70 2.56 8.47
CA VAL A 465 4.73 2.27 7.40
C VAL A 465 5.35 1.40 6.33
N ASN A 466 4.59 0.41 5.84
CA ASN A 466 4.95 -0.39 4.67
C ASN A 466 4.74 0.43 3.39
N THR A 467 5.76 0.53 2.55
CA THR A 467 5.71 1.36 1.33
C THR A 467 4.98 0.67 0.16
N GLY A 468 4.70 -0.63 0.26
CA GLY A 468 4.19 -1.46 -0.83
C GLY A 468 5.23 -1.79 -1.91
N LEU A 469 6.46 -1.28 -1.80
CA LEU A 469 7.53 -1.53 -2.76
C LEU A 469 8.22 -2.87 -2.46
N THR A 470 8.62 -3.58 -3.51
CA THR A 470 9.49 -4.75 -3.42
C THR A 470 10.60 -4.65 -4.47
N PRO A 471 11.85 -5.00 -4.13
CA PRO A 471 12.92 -5.03 -5.12
C PRO A 471 12.68 -6.14 -6.14
N LEU A 472 13.13 -5.91 -7.37
CA LEU A 472 13.15 -6.95 -8.39
C LEU A 472 14.25 -7.98 -8.07
N PRO A 473 14.02 -9.27 -8.38
CA PRO A 473 15.07 -10.27 -8.27
C PRO A 473 16.33 -9.85 -9.03
N SER A 474 17.48 -9.98 -8.39
CA SER A 474 18.77 -9.58 -8.95
C SER A 474 19.76 -10.74 -8.99
N THR A 475 20.69 -10.66 -9.94
CA THR A 475 21.72 -11.69 -10.15
C THR A 475 23.05 -11.19 -9.60
N GLN A 476 23.71 -12.00 -8.76
CA GLN A 476 25.06 -11.69 -8.27
C GLN A 476 26.03 -12.80 -8.65
N VAL A 477 27.29 -12.43 -8.84
CA VAL A 477 28.38 -13.37 -9.09
C VAL A 477 28.88 -13.87 -7.72
N ILE A 478 28.80 -15.18 -7.51
CA ILE A 478 29.34 -15.86 -6.34
C ILE A 478 30.57 -16.64 -6.78
N ASN A 479 31.73 -16.23 -6.26
CA ASN A 479 33.00 -16.87 -6.58
C ASN A 479 33.35 -17.91 -5.51
N GLY A 480 33.66 -19.12 -5.95
CA GLY A 480 34.51 -20.04 -5.22
C GLY A 480 35.98 -19.73 -5.48
N SER A 481 36.87 -20.57 -4.96
CA SER A 481 38.30 -20.55 -5.22
C SER A 481 38.65 -20.90 -6.67
N THR A 482 37.85 -21.75 -7.32
CA THR A 482 38.13 -22.31 -8.67
C THR A 482 36.97 -22.18 -9.65
N CYS A 483 35.79 -21.79 -9.18
CA CYS A 483 34.57 -21.71 -9.98
C CYS A 483 33.75 -20.46 -9.65
N SER A 484 32.78 -20.14 -10.50
CA SER A 484 31.91 -18.99 -10.32
C SER A 484 30.48 -19.32 -10.73
N PHE A 485 29.52 -18.82 -9.97
CA PHE A 485 28.09 -18.99 -10.21
C PHE A 485 27.41 -17.64 -10.31
N THR A 486 26.35 -17.54 -11.11
CA THR A 486 25.54 -16.32 -11.23
C THR A 486 24.07 -16.58 -10.88
N PRO A 487 23.76 -16.91 -9.62
CA PRO A 487 22.38 -17.13 -9.20
C PRO A 487 21.57 -15.84 -9.17
N THR A 488 20.31 -15.92 -9.61
CA THR A 488 19.30 -14.88 -9.39
C THR A 488 18.56 -15.17 -8.09
N ARG A 489 18.37 -14.15 -7.24
CA ARG A 489 17.63 -14.24 -5.98
C ARG A 489 16.66 -13.07 -5.85
N PRO A 490 15.52 -13.26 -5.15
CA PRO A 490 14.55 -12.20 -4.92
C PRO A 490 15.09 -11.07 -4.04
N TRP A 491 16.05 -11.38 -3.16
CA TRP A 491 16.77 -10.42 -2.33
C TRP A 491 18.09 -11.01 -1.81
N TRP A 492 19.06 -10.15 -1.50
CA TRP A 492 20.37 -10.53 -0.95
C TRP A 492 20.57 -10.05 0.49
N GLN A 493 20.19 -8.81 0.78
CA GLN A 493 20.36 -8.20 2.09
C GLN A 493 19.14 -7.37 2.46
N LYS A 494 18.74 -7.49 3.73
CA LYS A 494 17.78 -6.60 4.36
C LYS A 494 18.47 -5.84 5.48
N THR A 495 18.34 -4.53 5.49
CA THR A 495 18.76 -3.68 6.62
C THR A 495 17.52 -3.17 7.32
N ARG A 496 17.41 -3.41 8.64
CA ARG A 496 16.26 -3.01 9.44
C ARG A 496 16.67 -2.13 10.61
N LYS A 497 15.79 -1.20 10.98
CA LYS A 497 15.86 -0.51 12.27
C LYS A 497 14.57 -0.71 13.05
N TYR A 498 14.71 -0.97 14.34
CA TYR A 498 13.63 -1.10 15.30
C TYR A 498 13.68 0.04 16.29
N ARG A 499 12.51 0.57 16.65
CA ARG A 499 12.31 1.43 17.81
C ARG A 499 11.97 0.53 18.99
N CYS A 500 12.88 0.41 19.96
CA CYS A 500 12.67 -0.42 21.14
C CYS A 500 12.46 0.45 22.37
N GLN A 501 11.39 0.19 23.11
CA GLN A 501 11.15 0.75 24.43
C GLN A 501 12.14 0.12 25.41
N VAL A 502 12.75 0.92 26.29
CA VAL A 502 13.37 0.38 27.51
C VAL A 502 12.60 0.89 28.72
N THR A 503 12.73 0.21 29.86
CA THR A 503 11.96 0.57 31.05
C THR A 503 12.26 2.02 31.45
N GLY A 504 11.22 2.87 31.41
CA GLY A 504 11.24 4.28 31.77
C GLY A 504 11.66 4.51 33.22
N THR A 505 12.22 5.69 33.49
CA THR A 505 12.48 6.18 34.86
C THR A 505 11.23 6.82 35.49
N TYR A 506 10.15 6.96 34.71
CA TYR A 506 8.89 7.60 35.10
C TYR A 506 7.77 6.56 35.13
N ASP A 507 7.07 6.51 36.25
CA ASP A 507 5.91 5.67 36.53
C ASP A 507 4.67 6.58 36.55
N PHE A 508 3.72 6.32 35.65
CA PHE A 508 2.47 7.08 35.54
C PHE A 508 1.28 6.34 36.14
N ASP A 509 1.48 5.17 36.78
CA ASP A 509 0.40 4.35 37.34
C ASP A 509 -0.43 5.16 38.33
N ASP A 510 0.22 5.96 39.18
CA ASP A 510 -0.46 6.83 40.16
C ASP A 510 -1.26 7.97 39.49
N ALA A 511 -0.79 8.49 38.36
CA ALA A 511 -1.48 9.54 37.61
C ALA A 511 -2.69 8.99 36.84
N LEU A 512 -2.57 7.78 36.29
CA LEU A 512 -3.65 7.04 35.65
C LEU A 512 -4.72 6.64 36.66
N GLU A 513 -4.33 6.10 37.81
CA GLU A 513 -5.25 5.75 38.91
C GLU A 513 -6.02 6.98 39.41
N ARG A 514 -5.36 8.15 39.48
CA ARG A 514 -6.01 9.42 39.78
C ARG A 514 -7.05 9.80 38.74
N ALA A 515 -6.69 9.75 37.45
CA ALA A 515 -7.59 10.10 36.35
C ALA A 515 -8.81 9.17 36.30
N ASP A 516 -8.60 7.86 36.46
CA ASP A 516 -9.66 6.85 36.53
C ASP A 516 -10.61 7.12 37.70
N ASN A 517 -10.08 7.45 38.88
CA ASN A 517 -10.90 7.76 40.05
C ASN A 517 -11.71 9.05 39.87
N VAL A 518 -11.11 10.10 39.31
CA VAL A 518 -11.82 11.36 39.00
C VAL A 518 -12.94 11.07 38.03
N GLN A 519 -12.67 10.35 36.93
CA GLN A 519 -13.68 10.02 35.93
C GLN A 519 -14.81 9.15 36.50
N ALA A 520 -14.49 8.15 37.30
CA ALA A 520 -15.47 7.24 37.90
C ALA A 520 -16.33 7.91 39.00
N SER A 521 -15.77 8.87 39.72
CA SER A 521 -16.45 9.58 40.81
C SER A 521 -17.18 10.86 40.37
N THR A 522 -16.97 11.30 39.12
CA THR A 522 -17.61 12.50 38.59
C THR A 522 -19.13 12.31 38.51
N THR A 523 -19.83 13.24 39.12
CA THR A 523 -21.29 13.42 39.04
C THR A 523 -21.59 14.81 38.54
N ASN A 524 -22.86 15.09 38.23
CA ASN A 524 -23.26 16.43 37.80
C ASN A 524 -22.93 17.51 38.85
N THR A 525 -22.74 17.17 40.13
CA THR A 525 -22.52 18.16 41.21
C THR A 525 -21.09 18.20 41.76
N GLY A 526 -20.20 17.29 41.33
CA GLY A 526 -18.86 17.19 41.90
C GLY A 526 -18.13 15.89 41.55
N TYR A 527 -16.85 15.81 41.94
CA TYR A 527 -15.98 14.64 41.73
C TYR A 527 -15.11 14.40 42.98
N GLN A 528 -14.49 13.22 43.07
CA GLN A 528 -13.48 12.90 44.07
C GLN A 528 -12.11 12.84 43.41
N ASP A 529 -11.16 13.62 43.94
CA ASP A 529 -9.79 13.62 43.44
C ASP A 529 -8.94 12.62 44.21
N TYR A 530 -8.21 11.72 43.55
CA TYR A 530 -7.35 10.74 44.22
C TYR A 530 -5.92 11.25 44.26
N LEU A 531 -5.42 11.59 45.45
CA LEU A 531 -4.11 12.20 45.65
C LEU A 531 -3.24 11.30 46.54
N LYS A 532 -2.27 10.62 45.92
CA LYS A 532 -1.26 9.86 46.65
C LYS A 532 -0.12 10.78 47.11
N GLN A 533 0.10 10.84 48.41
CA GLN A 533 1.14 11.64 49.03
C GLN A 533 2.51 10.96 48.97
N SER A 534 3.58 11.74 49.13
CA SER A 534 4.97 11.25 49.14
C SER A 534 5.29 10.26 50.27
N ASN A 535 4.48 10.21 51.32
CA ASN A 535 4.58 9.22 52.41
C ASN A 535 3.80 7.92 52.12
N GLY A 536 3.20 7.79 50.92
CA GLY A 536 2.37 6.65 50.51
C GLY A 536 0.92 6.68 50.98
N SER A 537 0.49 7.72 51.72
CA SER A 537 -0.92 7.88 52.11
C SER A 537 -1.76 8.43 50.97
N VAL A 538 -3.03 8.04 50.88
CA VAL A 538 -3.96 8.49 49.85
C VAL A 538 -4.98 9.45 50.47
N LEU A 539 -5.23 10.58 49.80
CA LEU A 539 -6.33 11.49 50.07
C LEU A 539 -7.36 11.43 48.95
N THR A 540 -8.63 11.55 49.31
CA THR A 540 -9.75 11.62 48.35
C THR A 540 -10.67 12.82 48.61
N PRO A 541 -10.19 14.08 48.45
CA PRO A 541 -11.04 15.26 48.62
C PRO A 541 -12.20 15.26 47.62
N THR A 542 -13.34 15.80 48.05
CA THR A 542 -14.53 15.98 47.20
C THR A 542 -14.59 17.43 46.76
N GLU A 543 -14.60 17.64 45.44
CA GLU A 543 -14.68 18.95 44.81
C GLU A 543 -16.05 19.16 44.16
N SER A 544 -16.54 20.39 44.15
CA SER A 544 -17.86 20.74 43.59
C SER A 544 -17.76 21.18 42.13
N LEU A 545 -18.66 20.69 41.28
CA LEU A 545 -18.83 21.16 39.91
C LEU A 545 -20.01 22.12 39.83
N SER A 546 -19.84 23.25 39.15
CA SER A 546 -20.92 24.19 38.84
C SER A 546 -21.61 23.76 37.55
N VAL A 547 -22.88 23.36 37.66
CA VAL A 547 -23.66 22.82 36.53
C VAL A 547 -24.30 23.96 35.75
N LEU A 548 -24.23 23.91 34.43
CA LEU A 548 -25.09 24.70 33.54
C LEU A 548 -26.50 24.07 33.57
N GLU A 549 -27.50 24.86 33.99
CA GLU A 549 -28.90 24.42 34.05
C GLU A 549 -29.42 24.11 32.63
N GLU A 550 -30.13 23.00 32.47
CA GLU A 550 -30.57 22.48 31.16
C GLU A 550 -31.54 23.48 30.48
N VAL A 551 -31.11 24.03 29.33
CA VAL A 551 -31.90 24.99 28.55
C VAL A 551 -32.96 24.23 27.74
N SER A 552 -34.23 24.36 28.11
CA SER A 552 -35.37 23.80 27.36
C SER A 552 -35.53 24.51 26.00
N VAL A 553 -35.18 23.82 24.92
CA VAL A 553 -35.39 24.30 23.54
C VAL A 553 -36.82 23.94 23.07
N PRO A 554 -37.60 24.87 22.51
CA PRO A 554 -38.92 24.55 21.93
C PRO A 554 -38.81 23.56 20.76
N ALA A 555 -39.79 22.67 20.64
CA ALA A 555 -39.78 21.53 19.71
C ALA A 555 -39.77 21.87 18.19
N CYS A 556 -39.86 23.13 17.79
CA CYS A 556 -39.80 23.55 16.38
C CYS A 556 -39.46 25.05 16.24
N THR A 557 -38.79 25.41 15.14
CA THR A 557 -38.70 26.80 14.66
C THR A 557 -40.02 27.19 14.02
N LYS A 558 -40.60 28.33 14.42
CA LYS A 558 -41.87 28.80 13.86
C LYS A 558 -41.61 29.45 12.50
N ALA A 559 -42.29 28.98 11.47
CA ALA A 559 -42.23 29.54 10.13
C ALA A 559 -43.63 29.94 9.64
N CYS A 560 -43.69 30.83 8.66
CA CYS A 560 -44.90 31.22 7.96
C CYS A 560 -44.76 30.98 6.45
N LYS A 561 -45.88 30.68 5.78
CA LYS A 561 -45.95 30.51 4.32
C LYS A 561 -46.53 31.79 3.73
N THR A 562 -45.84 32.41 2.78
CA THR A 562 -46.33 33.56 2.02
C THR A 562 -46.47 33.19 0.55
N ARG A 563 -47.22 33.99 -0.21
CA ARG A 563 -47.30 33.87 -1.67
C ARG A 563 -47.12 35.21 -2.34
N LYS A 564 -46.47 35.21 -3.50
CA LYS A 564 -46.34 36.36 -4.38
C LYS A 564 -46.98 36.05 -5.74
N PRO A 565 -47.85 36.91 -6.27
CA PRO A 565 -48.35 36.74 -7.63
C PRO A 565 -47.20 36.93 -8.64
N ARG A 566 -47.03 35.95 -9.52
CA ARG A 566 -46.14 35.99 -10.70
C ARG A 566 -46.97 35.76 -11.95
N LEU A 567 -46.60 36.40 -13.04
CA LEU A 567 -47.13 36.08 -14.36
C LEU A 567 -46.40 34.84 -14.88
N ALA A 568 -47.13 33.82 -15.33
CA ALA A 568 -46.53 32.66 -15.97
C ALA A 568 -45.86 33.07 -17.29
N THR A 569 -44.53 33.17 -17.30
CA THR A 569 -43.69 33.51 -18.48
C THR A 569 -43.14 32.26 -19.17
N ASP A 570 -43.69 31.09 -18.87
CA ASP A 570 -43.19 29.83 -19.42
C ASP A 570 -43.44 29.81 -20.95
N ALA A 571 -42.48 29.27 -21.71
CA ALA A 571 -42.54 29.22 -23.17
C ALA A 571 -43.13 27.88 -23.61
N VAL A 572 -44.26 27.92 -24.32
CA VAL A 572 -44.83 26.76 -25.02
C VAL A 572 -44.72 26.98 -26.53
N GLN A 573 -45.00 25.94 -27.30
CA GLN A 573 -44.73 25.87 -28.75
C GLN A 573 -45.34 27.01 -29.60
N ASN A 574 -46.28 27.80 -29.05
CA ASN A 574 -46.92 28.95 -29.69
C ASN A 574 -46.74 30.26 -28.88
N GLY A 575 -45.56 30.49 -28.30
CA GLY A 575 -45.24 31.74 -27.60
C GLY A 575 -45.38 31.66 -26.07
N VAL A 576 -45.28 32.82 -25.40
CA VAL A 576 -45.41 32.94 -23.94
C VAL A 576 -46.84 32.61 -23.48
N VAL A 577 -46.97 31.87 -22.37
CA VAL A 577 -48.26 31.44 -21.76
C VAL A 577 -49.28 32.60 -21.56
N GLN A 578 -48.83 33.85 -21.57
CA GLN A 578 -49.64 35.07 -21.56
C GLN A 578 -50.75 35.13 -22.63
N GLU A 579 -50.58 34.54 -23.82
CA GLU A 579 -51.52 34.76 -24.93
C GLU A 579 -52.71 33.77 -24.97
N ASN A 580 -52.69 32.68 -24.18
CA ASN A 580 -53.66 31.58 -24.30
C ASN A 580 -54.39 31.20 -22.99
N ARG A 581 -54.23 31.95 -21.89
CA ARG A 581 -54.98 31.75 -20.64
C ARG A 581 -55.79 32.98 -20.25
N THR A 582 -57.05 32.78 -19.88
CA THR A 582 -57.95 33.84 -19.37
C THR A 582 -57.58 34.37 -17.98
N ASP A 583 -56.69 33.67 -17.25
CA ASP A 583 -56.04 34.17 -16.02
C ASP A 583 -54.58 33.67 -15.97
N PRO A 584 -53.58 34.56 -16.21
CA PRO A 584 -52.15 34.23 -16.22
C PRO A 584 -51.48 34.34 -14.85
N ASN A 585 -52.24 34.61 -13.77
CA ASN A 585 -51.67 34.73 -12.44
C ASN A 585 -51.36 33.34 -11.85
N THR A 586 -50.09 33.10 -11.59
CA THR A 586 -49.60 31.99 -10.76
C THR A 586 -49.01 32.54 -9.47
N PHE A 587 -48.81 31.69 -8.46
CA PHE A 587 -48.25 32.11 -7.19
C PHE A 587 -46.95 31.37 -6.92
N ASP A 588 -45.90 32.11 -6.62
CA ASP A 588 -44.71 31.55 -5.99
C ASP A 588 -44.94 31.54 -4.48
N TYR A 589 -44.66 30.42 -3.83
CA TYR A 589 -44.79 30.27 -2.39
C TYR A 589 -43.41 30.39 -1.73
N PHE A 590 -43.34 31.17 -0.65
CA PHE A 590 -42.11 31.38 0.11
C PHE A 590 -42.35 30.99 1.58
N PHE A 591 -41.28 30.57 2.24
CA PHE A 591 -41.30 30.24 3.67
C PHE A 591 -40.34 31.18 4.39
N HIS A 592 -40.86 31.87 5.41
CA HIS A 592 -40.07 32.81 6.21
C HIS A 592 -40.03 32.35 7.66
N GLU A 593 -38.88 32.53 8.30
CA GLU A 593 -38.74 32.35 9.74
C GLU A 593 -39.48 33.47 10.49
N CYS A 594 -40.20 33.10 11.53
CA CYS A 594 -40.97 34.06 12.31
C CYS A 594 -40.13 34.69 13.43
N SER A 595 -40.02 36.02 13.41
CA SER A 595 -39.41 36.78 14.50
C SER A 595 -40.51 37.36 15.40
N ALA A 596 -40.43 37.10 16.71
CA ALA A 596 -41.42 37.52 17.71
C ALA A 596 -42.90 37.16 17.38
N GLY A 597 -43.12 36.07 16.63
CA GLY A 597 -44.45 35.62 16.21
C GLY A 597 -45.05 36.40 15.03
N VAL A 598 -44.28 37.27 14.39
CA VAL A 598 -44.67 38.03 13.20
C VAL A 598 -43.98 37.43 11.97
N CYS A 599 -44.76 37.27 10.89
CA CYS A 599 -44.26 36.78 9.61
C CYS A 599 -43.62 37.94 8.83
N PRO A 600 -42.31 37.90 8.50
CA PRO A 600 -41.65 38.96 7.76
C PRO A 600 -41.92 38.81 6.25
N ALA A 601 -43.17 39.03 5.83
CA ALA A 601 -43.55 38.93 4.42
C ALA A 601 -42.78 39.95 3.55
N GLY A 602 -42.18 39.48 2.46
CA GLY A 602 -41.46 40.33 1.52
C GLY A 602 -42.36 41.31 0.76
N PRO A 603 -41.80 42.34 0.10
CA PRO A 603 -42.58 43.31 -0.67
C PRO A 603 -43.45 42.66 -1.75
N GLY A 604 -44.77 42.84 -1.65
CA GLY A 604 -45.77 42.27 -2.56
C GLY A 604 -46.19 40.83 -2.23
N GLU A 605 -45.73 40.26 -1.11
CA GLU A 605 -46.16 38.97 -0.62
C GLU A 605 -47.40 39.07 0.28
N THR A 606 -48.22 38.02 0.27
CA THR A 606 -49.36 37.87 1.17
C THR A 606 -49.17 36.63 2.04
N VAL A 607 -49.43 36.74 3.34
CA VAL A 607 -49.34 35.61 4.27
C VAL A 607 -50.46 34.62 3.96
N VAL A 608 -50.08 33.39 3.63
CA VAL A 608 -50.99 32.27 3.38
C VAL A 608 -51.18 31.45 4.65
N GLN A 609 -50.10 31.26 5.42
CA GLN A 609 -50.12 30.56 6.70
C GLN A 609 -49.29 31.32 7.72
N SER A 610 -49.91 31.64 8.85
CA SER A 610 -49.30 32.35 9.97
C SER A 610 -48.23 31.51 10.68
N CYS A 611 -47.43 32.18 11.52
CA CYS A 611 -46.33 31.58 12.27
C CYS A 611 -46.73 30.36 13.11
N GLY A 612 -46.19 29.19 12.79
CA GLY A 612 -46.38 27.96 13.53
C GLY A 612 -45.35 26.89 13.17
N CYS A 613 -45.46 25.71 13.78
CA CYS A 613 -44.71 24.54 13.30
C CYS A 613 -45.34 24.08 11.99
N LEU A 614 -44.70 24.38 10.85
CA LEU A 614 -45.19 23.96 9.54
C LEU A 614 -44.80 22.49 9.29
N ASN A 615 -45.74 21.66 8.85
CA ASN A 615 -45.51 20.26 8.50
C ASN A 615 -45.90 20.01 7.04
N GLU A 616 -45.00 20.40 6.13
CA GLU A 616 -45.17 20.25 4.66
C GLU A 616 -44.31 19.08 4.12
N PHE A 617 -44.02 18.08 4.97
CA PHE A 617 -43.16 16.93 4.64
C PHE A 617 -43.63 16.16 3.41
N ALA A 618 -44.95 16.12 3.13
CA ALA A 618 -45.50 15.47 1.95
C ALA A 618 -45.17 16.21 0.64
N GLU A 619 -45.12 17.55 0.66
CA GLU A 619 -44.81 18.39 -0.49
C GLU A 619 -43.31 18.33 -0.82
N ALA A 620 -42.45 18.30 0.20
CA ALA A 620 -41.00 18.09 0.08
C ALA A 620 -40.61 16.65 -0.32
N ALA A 621 -41.32 15.63 0.20
CA ALA A 621 -41.06 14.24 -0.17
C ALA A 621 -41.47 13.93 -1.61
N ALA A 622 -42.51 14.58 -2.14
CA ALA A 622 -42.95 14.43 -3.53
C ALA A 622 -41.93 15.00 -4.53
N THR A 623 -41.35 16.16 -4.22
CA THR A 623 -40.26 16.76 -5.02
C THR A 623 -38.99 15.92 -4.95
N LEU A 624 -38.59 15.43 -3.78
CA LEU A 624 -37.43 14.54 -3.64
C LEU A 624 -37.60 13.17 -4.33
N GLN A 625 -38.83 12.62 -4.37
CA GLN A 625 -39.15 11.39 -5.11
C GLN A 625 -39.07 11.59 -6.64
N ALA A 626 -39.51 12.75 -7.14
CA ALA A 626 -39.37 13.11 -8.56
C ALA A 626 -37.90 13.23 -8.97
N VAL A 627 -37.07 13.87 -8.13
CA VAL A 627 -35.62 13.97 -8.32
C VAL A 627 -34.92 12.60 -8.25
N ARG A 628 -35.36 11.72 -7.33
CA ARG A 628 -34.82 10.34 -7.20
C ARG A 628 -35.14 9.44 -8.40
N GLN A 629 -36.29 9.62 -9.05
CA GLN A 629 -36.64 8.87 -10.26
C GLN A 629 -35.83 9.36 -11.48
N ALA A 630 -35.63 10.66 -11.61
CA ALA A 630 -34.83 11.25 -12.69
C ALA A 630 -33.34 10.85 -12.62
N SER A 631 -32.78 10.68 -11.41
CA SER A 631 -31.38 10.30 -11.19
C SER A 631 -31.07 8.80 -11.38
N ARG A 632 -32.07 7.91 -11.38
CA ARG A 632 -31.83 6.48 -11.64
C ARG A 632 -31.58 6.16 -13.12
N ASP A 633 -32.03 7.01 -14.04
CA ASP A 633 -31.83 6.82 -15.49
C ASP A 633 -30.42 7.22 -15.96
N THR A 634 -29.70 8.04 -15.18
CA THR A 634 -28.36 8.57 -15.53
C THR A 634 -27.23 7.56 -15.27
N ILE A 635 -27.46 6.52 -14.46
CA ILE A 635 -26.42 5.55 -14.04
C ILE A 635 -26.07 4.52 -15.14
N CYS A 636 -26.93 4.33 -16.15
CA CYS A 636 -26.78 3.25 -17.14
C CYS A 636 -26.12 3.66 -18.48
N SER A 637 -25.58 4.87 -18.62
CA SER A 637 -25.13 5.43 -19.91
C SER A 637 -23.61 5.66 -20.06
N SER A 638 -22.75 5.19 -19.13
CA SER A 638 -21.31 5.50 -19.15
C SER A 638 -20.51 4.91 -20.32
N GLY A 639 -21.09 4.03 -21.15
CA GLY A 639 -20.48 3.56 -22.41
C GLY A 639 -19.13 2.84 -22.30
N THR A 640 -18.60 2.64 -21.09
CA THR A 640 -17.39 1.88 -20.81
C THR A 640 -17.74 0.43 -20.53
N ALA A 641 -17.18 -0.49 -21.31
CA ALA A 641 -17.15 -1.89 -20.89
C ALA A 641 -16.21 -1.98 -19.69
N ASN A 642 -16.73 -2.41 -18.54
CA ASN A 642 -15.90 -2.75 -17.39
C ASN A 642 -14.93 -3.88 -17.79
N PRO A 643 -13.62 -3.75 -17.49
CA PRO A 643 -12.74 -4.91 -17.46
C PRO A 643 -13.20 -5.85 -16.34
N LEU A 644 -13.18 -7.16 -16.62
CA LEU A 644 -13.27 -8.19 -15.58
C LEU A 644 -12.03 -8.15 -14.68
#